data_AF-A0AAN8R6Y0-F1
#
_entry.id   AF-A0AAN8R6Y0-F1
#
_cell.length_a   1.000
_cell.length_b   1.000
_cell.length_c   1.000
_cell.angle_alpha   90.00
_cell.angle_beta   90.00
_cell.angle_gamma   90.00
#
_symmetry.space_group_name_H-M   'P 1'
#
loop_
_entity.id
_entity.type
_entity.pdbx_description
1 polymer ?
#
loop_
_entity_poly.entity_id
_entity_poly.type
_entity_poly.pdbx_seq_one_letter_code
_entity_poly.pdbx_strand_id
1 'polypeptide(L)'
;MFAELNSILNTSPDSFKQGEFILVSDRHTDASFLIHHFLSFYLRAGCKVCFLGLVQSFSHYSAISQRLGVSLTQAREKGQLVFLEGLKESLGVLLQREASKGTRAVDFLRDPSSGLRSLYDFVRDNVRGAVGGGGGEEWGPPVLLVDDLSVVLSLGVSVGAALDFSHYCRATVCSELQGSMVMLVRCEAEEEESDDDGSERLLRGLTHQCSLTLQVQGLPTGYCRDIHGQVEVCWRGQCDRQQTQKKLFQYKTRESYSARSLDAPRHTVLARLRTAPPDGRQLTPPPRMTVRERLREKISAAFYRHGLLCASYPVPIILFTSASILACCYPLLRLPLPGTGPVEFTTRVRDYTVPSHEPQGDLGERPDWYQGPPVAYIQQVLVKAAVSPWDSTLVPVDVFRSPLGRVFSLLEEIRNHVHNDGSGVRSLEALCLQVTDLLPGLRRMQTVLPEHGCLLVSPGNYWQNQRELFDSDPDLLKTVHQHEPKGLHTSATLRDLLFGVPGKHTGVSLYSRKKVVTYTITMVLGSYDTRFLSSLRARLRQLHPSVNCSLRDDHMVHVHFKEEIGVAELIPLVTTYIILFAYIYFSTRKIDMVKSKWGLALAAVVTVLSSLLMSVGLCTLFGLTPTLNGGEIFPYLVVVIGLENVLVLTKSVVSTPVDLEVKLRIAQGLSNESWSIMKNMATELCIILIGYFTLVPAIQEFCLFAVVGLVSDFFLQMCFLHHSPFH
;
A
#
# COMPACT_ATOMS: atom_id res chain seq x y z
N MET A 1 37.24 18.36 9.23
CA MET A 1 35.94 18.68 9.86
C MET A 1 36.00 18.58 11.38
N PHE A 2 35.84 17.42 12.04
CA PHE A 2 35.79 17.39 13.53
C PHE A 2 37.07 17.88 14.23
N ALA A 3 38.26 17.61 13.69
CA ALA A 3 39.51 18.14 14.25
C ALA A 3 39.63 19.67 14.09
N GLU A 4 39.11 20.23 12.99
CA GLU A 4 39.07 21.68 12.76
C GLU A 4 38.02 22.32 13.66
N LEU A 5 36.85 21.68 13.84
CA LEU A 5 35.82 22.15 14.77
C LEU A 5 36.38 22.21 16.21
N ASN A 6 37.06 21.14 16.66
CA ASN A 6 37.74 21.12 17.96
C ASN A 6 38.79 22.24 18.08
N SER A 7 39.57 22.48 17.03
CA SER A 7 40.54 23.58 16.99
C SER A 7 39.86 24.95 17.05
N ILE A 8 38.67 25.12 16.46
CA ILE A 8 37.92 26.38 16.49
C ILE A 8 37.29 26.61 17.87
N LEU A 9 36.78 25.54 18.48
CA LEU A 9 36.22 25.56 19.83
C LEU A 9 37.30 25.65 20.92
N ASN A 10 38.57 25.49 20.56
CA ASN A 10 39.70 25.35 21.48
C ASN A 10 39.47 24.22 22.50
N THR A 11 38.92 23.10 22.04
CA THR A 11 38.61 21.94 22.88
C THR A 11 39.39 20.71 22.42
N SER A 12 39.92 19.95 23.37
CA SER A 12 40.44 18.60 23.18
C SER A 12 39.80 17.66 24.21
N PRO A 13 39.81 16.34 23.97
CA PRO A 13 39.34 15.38 24.97
C PRO A 13 40.07 15.50 26.31
N ASP A 14 41.30 16.02 26.31
CA ASP A 14 42.13 16.24 27.50
C ASP A 14 41.90 17.62 28.16
N SER A 15 41.31 18.57 27.44
CA SER A 15 41.08 19.94 27.91
C SER A 15 39.84 20.55 27.23
N PHE A 16 38.73 20.62 27.97
CA PHE A 16 37.50 21.26 27.55
C PHE A 16 36.93 22.14 28.66
N LYS A 17 36.10 23.12 28.28
CA LYS A 17 35.49 24.04 29.24
C LYS A 17 34.35 23.36 29.99
N GLN A 18 34.36 23.51 31.31
CA GLN A 18 33.34 22.99 32.21
C GLN A 18 32.18 23.98 32.34
N GLY A 19 30.97 23.47 32.64
CA GLY A 19 29.79 24.31 32.82
C GLY A 19 29.20 24.92 31.54
N GLU A 20 29.54 24.40 30.36
CA GLU A 20 29.04 24.97 29.10
C GLU A 20 27.68 24.40 28.67
N PHE A 21 26.83 25.29 28.15
CA PHE A 21 25.62 24.91 27.41
C PHE A 21 25.81 25.23 25.93
N ILE A 22 25.92 24.17 25.13
CA ILE A 22 26.03 24.21 23.67
C ILE A 22 24.65 23.96 23.06
N LEU A 23 24.14 24.95 22.34
CA LEU A 23 22.92 24.83 21.56
C LEU A 23 23.28 24.55 20.10
N VAL A 24 22.78 23.46 19.55
CA VAL A 24 22.86 23.15 18.12
C VAL A 24 21.52 23.47 17.49
N SER A 25 21.54 24.14 16.35
CA SER A 25 20.32 24.41 15.57
C SER A 25 20.57 24.17 14.10
N ASP A 26 19.55 23.69 13.40
CA ASP A 26 19.55 23.66 11.94
C ASP A 26 18.46 24.54 11.34
N ARG A 27 18.76 25.08 10.15
CA ARG A 27 17.79 25.68 9.23
C ARG A 27 17.92 25.00 7.88
N HIS A 28 16.95 24.14 7.54
CA HIS A 28 16.86 23.39 6.28
C HIS A 28 17.97 22.35 6.00
N THR A 29 18.94 22.14 6.90
CA THR A 29 20.06 21.19 6.71
C THR A 29 20.39 20.41 7.97
N ASP A 30 20.39 19.08 7.91
CA ASP A 30 20.55 18.21 9.09
C ASP A 30 21.82 18.49 9.91
N ALA A 31 21.64 18.88 11.18
CA ALA A 31 22.73 19.09 12.15
C ALA A 31 23.07 17.86 13.01
N SER A 32 22.43 16.70 12.82
CA SER A 32 22.62 15.51 13.67
C SER A 32 24.08 15.03 13.73
N PHE A 33 24.88 15.31 12.69
CA PHE A 33 26.31 14.97 12.67
C PHE A 33 27.11 15.62 13.80
N LEU A 34 26.68 16.78 14.32
CA LEU A 34 27.30 17.45 15.47
C LEU A 34 26.98 16.71 16.78
N ILE A 35 25.78 16.14 16.92
CA ILE A 35 25.44 15.31 18.08
C ILE A 35 26.31 14.05 18.12
N HIS A 36 26.52 13.40 16.98
CA HIS A 36 27.45 12.26 16.88
C HIS A 36 28.89 12.64 17.28
N HIS A 37 29.32 13.84 16.90
CA HIS A 37 30.63 14.36 17.27
C HIS A 37 30.75 14.56 18.78
N PHE A 38 29.83 15.29 19.41
CA PHE A 38 29.86 15.55 20.86
C PHE A 38 29.74 14.26 21.67
N LEU A 39 28.88 13.31 21.26
CA LEU A 39 28.80 11.99 21.89
C LEU A 39 30.16 11.28 21.87
N SER A 40 30.79 11.18 20.70
CA SER A 40 32.10 10.55 20.58
C SER A 40 33.19 11.33 21.32
N PHE A 41 33.10 12.66 21.38
CA PHE A 41 34.06 13.54 22.04
C PHE A 41 34.05 13.34 23.55
N TYR A 42 32.88 13.45 24.19
CA TYR A 42 32.76 13.35 25.65
C TYR A 42 33.00 11.93 26.19
N LEU A 43 32.63 10.89 25.42
CA LEU A 43 32.97 9.52 25.78
C LEU A 43 34.49 9.26 25.76
N ARG A 44 35.22 9.87 24.81
CA ARG A 44 36.69 9.81 24.77
C ARG A 44 37.34 10.64 25.87
N ALA A 45 36.70 11.73 26.29
CA ALA A 45 37.13 12.57 27.40
C ALA A 45 36.85 11.94 28.79
N GLY A 46 36.40 10.68 28.86
CA GLY A 46 36.14 9.99 30.12
C GLY A 46 34.96 10.57 30.91
N CYS A 47 34.04 11.28 30.27
CA CYS A 47 32.87 11.85 30.93
C CYS A 47 31.73 10.81 31.00
N LYS A 48 30.90 10.89 32.04
CA LYS A 48 29.63 10.15 32.09
C LYS A 48 28.57 10.89 31.27
N VAL A 49 27.97 10.22 30.29
CA VAL A 49 27.04 10.82 29.34
C VAL A 49 25.62 10.30 29.59
N CYS A 50 24.69 11.21 29.87
CA CYS A 50 23.26 10.96 29.84
C CYS A 50 22.73 11.46 28.48
N PHE A 51 22.27 10.54 27.63
CA PHE A 51 21.81 10.85 26.29
C PHE A 51 20.31 10.56 26.16
N LEU A 52 19.53 11.61 25.94
CA LEU A 52 18.14 11.56 25.51
C LEU A 52 18.06 11.50 23.98
N GLY A 53 17.80 10.30 23.45
CA GLY A 53 17.51 10.07 22.03
C GLY A 53 16.01 10.10 21.80
N LEU A 54 15.45 11.29 21.56
CA LEU A 54 14.02 11.53 21.34
C LEU A 54 13.58 11.17 19.93
N VAL A 55 14.48 11.12 18.94
CA VAL A 55 14.15 10.74 17.54
C VAL A 55 14.82 9.43 17.14
N GLN A 56 16.14 9.35 17.31
CA GLN A 56 16.91 8.24 16.74
C GLN A 56 17.17 7.13 17.76
N SER A 57 17.20 5.89 17.30
CA SER A 57 17.43 4.72 18.14
C SER A 57 18.89 4.60 18.63
N PHE A 58 19.10 3.83 19.70
CA PHE A 58 20.44 3.48 20.15
C PHE A 58 21.25 2.77 19.04
N SER A 59 20.61 1.93 18.23
CA SER A 59 21.25 1.22 17.12
C SER A 59 21.80 2.17 16.06
N HIS A 60 21.09 3.26 15.76
CA HIS A 60 21.55 4.30 14.84
C HIS A 60 22.82 4.98 15.35
N TYR A 61 22.80 5.47 16.60
CA TYR A 61 23.96 6.10 17.22
C TYR A 61 25.14 5.15 17.39
N SER A 62 24.89 3.88 17.73
CA SER A 62 25.93 2.86 17.90
C SER A 62 26.68 2.61 16.59
N ALA A 63 25.96 2.45 15.47
CA ALA A 63 26.57 2.21 14.17
C ALA A 63 27.49 3.36 13.72
N ILE A 64 27.12 4.61 14.01
CA ILE A 64 27.90 5.79 13.61
C ILE A 64 29.08 6.00 14.58
N SER A 65 28.85 5.89 15.88
CA SER A 65 29.90 6.02 16.89
C SER A 65 30.99 4.96 16.73
N GLN A 66 30.65 3.74 16.31
CA GLN A 66 31.63 2.71 15.96
C GLN A 66 32.56 3.15 14.83
N ARG A 67 32.03 3.87 13.82
CA ARG A 67 32.85 4.46 12.74
C ARG A 67 33.70 5.62 13.21
N LEU A 68 33.23 6.35 14.23
CA LEU A 68 34.02 7.33 14.97
C LEU A 68 34.96 6.67 15.98
N GLY A 69 35.10 5.34 16.02
CA GLY A 69 36.05 4.64 16.88
C GLY A 69 35.64 4.55 18.36
N VAL A 70 34.35 4.68 18.68
CA VAL A 70 33.81 4.56 20.05
C VAL A 70 32.71 3.50 20.09
N SER A 71 32.81 2.54 21.02
CA SER A 71 31.79 1.51 21.21
C SER A 71 30.76 1.94 22.27
N LEU A 72 29.54 2.26 21.83
CA LEU A 72 28.46 2.67 22.75
C LEU A 72 27.95 1.51 23.62
N THR A 73 28.00 0.28 23.13
CA THR A 73 27.61 -0.90 23.92
C THR A 73 28.54 -1.08 25.11
N GLN A 74 29.85 -0.93 24.88
CA GLN A 74 30.86 -0.98 25.94
C GLN A 74 30.70 0.18 26.93
N ALA A 75 30.46 1.40 26.44
CA ALA A 75 30.21 2.55 27.32
C ALA A 75 28.95 2.37 28.18
N ARG A 76 27.90 1.72 27.64
CA ARG A 76 26.67 1.40 28.38
C ARG A 76 26.89 0.31 29.43
N GLU A 77 27.62 -0.76 29.08
CA GLU A 77 27.98 -1.84 30.02
C GLU A 77 28.86 -1.35 31.18
N LYS A 78 29.76 -0.40 30.91
CA LYS A 78 30.58 0.27 31.94
C LYS A 78 29.80 1.28 32.78
N GLY A 79 28.54 1.57 32.44
CA GLY A 79 27.74 2.61 33.10
C GLY A 79 28.17 4.05 32.79
N GLN A 80 29.09 4.23 31.82
CA GLN A 80 29.52 5.54 31.34
C GLN A 80 28.43 6.22 30.50
N LEU A 81 27.65 5.45 29.74
CA LEU A 81 26.55 5.95 28.90
C LEU A 81 25.18 5.48 29.40
N VAL A 82 24.31 6.43 29.75
CA VAL A 82 22.88 6.19 29.94
C VAL A 82 22.14 6.69 28.71
N PHE A 83 21.41 5.83 28.02
CA PHE A 83 20.68 6.18 26.80
C PHE A 83 19.17 5.96 26.99
N LEU A 84 18.37 7.01 26.79
CA LEU A 84 16.91 6.97 26.78
C LEU A 84 16.41 6.97 25.33
N GLU A 85 15.66 5.93 24.94
CA GLU A 85 15.00 5.83 23.62
C GLU A 85 13.58 6.41 23.70
N GLY A 86 13.44 7.72 23.52
CA GLY A 86 12.19 8.47 23.75
C GLY A 86 10.98 7.92 22.98
N LEU A 87 11.10 7.73 21.65
CA LEU A 87 10.00 7.17 20.84
C LEU A 87 9.60 5.77 21.28
N LYS A 88 10.56 4.91 21.59
CA LYS A 88 10.28 3.53 22.00
C LYS A 88 9.58 3.48 23.35
N GLU A 89 10.04 4.26 24.32
CA GLU A 89 9.41 4.34 25.64
C GLU A 89 8.03 5.00 25.56
N SER A 90 7.83 5.99 24.67
CA SER A 90 6.52 6.62 24.45
C SER A 90 5.46 5.62 23.96
N LEU A 91 5.85 4.68 23.10
CA LEU A 91 4.98 3.59 22.64
C LEU A 91 4.62 2.64 23.79
N GLY A 92 5.55 2.40 24.73
CA GLY A 92 5.29 1.60 25.93
C GLY A 92 4.24 2.23 26.86
N VAL A 93 4.25 3.56 26.99
CA VAL A 93 3.26 4.32 27.76
C VAL A 93 1.86 4.21 27.15
N LEU A 94 1.75 4.35 25.83
CA LEU A 94 0.49 4.27 25.07
C LEU A 94 -0.11 2.85 25.05
N LEU A 95 0.73 1.81 25.00
CA LEU A 95 0.31 0.41 24.94
C LEU A 95 0.17 -0.27 26.32
N GLN A 96 0.24 0.49 27.43
CA GLN A 96 0.12 -0.01 28.82
C GLN A 96 1.00 -1.25 29.13
N ARG A 97 2.23 -1.29 28.61
CA ARG A 97 3.21 -2.34 28.97
C ARG A 97 3.92 -2.01 30.29
N GLU A 98 4.52 -3.03 30.93
CA GLU A 98 5.18 -2.95 32.25
C GLU A 98 6.07 -1.70 32.43
N ALA A 99 5.97 -1.06 33.59
CA ALA A 99 6.63 0.21 33.88
C ALA A 99 8.15 0.06 34.05
N SER A 100 8.92 0.40 33.00
CA SER A 100 10.37 0.56 33.07
C SER A 100 10.74 1.94 33.63
N LYS A 101 11.99 2.13 34.09
CA LYS A 101 12.50 3.47 34.47
C LYS A 101 12.45 4.47 33.30
N GLY A 102 12.58 3.99 32.05
CA GLY A 102 12.45 4.80 30.86
C GLY A 102 10.99 5.20 30.59
N THR A 103 10.05 4.29 30.83
CA THR A 103 8.60 4.53 30.68
C THR A 103 8.13 5.62 31.64
N ARG A 104 8.66 5.66 32.87
CA ARG A 104 8.37 6.74 33.83
C ARG A 104 8.91 8.10 33.40
N ALA A 105 10.03 8.14 32.67
CA ALA A 105 10.63 9.38 32.19
C ALA A 105 9.77 10.09 31.12
N VAL A 106 8.88 9.36 30.45
CA VAL A 106 7.95 9.87 29.43
C VAL A 106 6.48 9.88 29.93
N ASP A 107 6.26 9.80 31.25
CA ASP A 107 4.91 9.84 31.87
C ASP A 107 4.16 11.15 31.61
N PHE A 108 4.84 12.22 31.18
CA PHE A 108 4.22 13.48 30.78
C PHE A 108 3.20 13.33 29.65
N LEU A 109 3.27 12.23 28.89
CA LEU A 109 2.28 11.88 27.87
C LEU A 109 0.92 11.43 28.46
N ARG A 110 0.89 10.96 29.71
CA ARG A 110 -0.35 10.59 30.41
C ARG A 110 -0.97 11.76 31.14
N ASP A 111 -0.14 12.63 31.70
CA ASP A 111 -0.58 13.81 32.44
C ASP A 111 0.15 15.07 31.92
N PRO A 112 -0.48 15.82 30.97
CA PRO A 112 0.11 17.02 30.41
C PRO A 112 0.29 18.15 31.44
N SER A 113 -0.38 18.09 32.60
CA SER A 113 -0.23 19.10 33.66
C SER A 113 1.11 19.00 34.40
N SER A 114 1.75 17.82 34.35
CA SER A 114 3.03 17.55 35.02
C SER A 114 4.25 18.12 34.27
N GLY A 115 4.07 18.59 33.03
CA GLY A 115 5.15 19.11 32.18
C GLY A 115 6.27 18.09 32.01
N LEU A 116 7.52 18.55 31.87
CA LEU A 116 8.70 17.68 31.69
C LEU A 116 9.39 17.29 33.02
N ARG A 117 8.66 17.33 34.15
CA ARG A 117 9.23 17.04 35.47
C ARG A 117 9.80 15.62 35.55
N SER A 118 9.06 14.62 35.08
CA SER A 118 9.50 13.21 35.12
C SER A 118 10.76 12.96 34.27
N LEU A 119 10.86 13.63 33.11
CA LEU A 119 12.04 13.60 32.27
C LEU A 119 13.24 14.27 32.96
N TYR A 120 13.02 15.40 33.63
CA TYR A 120 14.06 16.06 34.43
C TYR A 120 14.52 15.21 35.61
N ASP A 121 13.61 14.58 36.35
CA ASP A 121 13.95 13.69 37.46
C ASP A 121 14.82 12.52 36.97
N PHE A 122 14.50 11.93 35.81
CA PHE A 122 15.33 10.93 35.16
C PHE A 122 16.75 11.45 34.86
N VAL A 123 16.87 12.64 34.28
CA VAL A 123 18.18 13.26 34.00
C VAL A 123 18.95 13.49 35.29
N ARG A 124 18.32 14.12 36.28
CA ARG A 124 18.92 14.45 37.58
C ARG A 124 19.49 13.22 38.27
N ASP A 125 18.71 12.13 38.33
CA ASP A 125 19.11 10.92 39.03
C ASP A 125 20.30 10.22 38.34
N ASN A 126 20.34 10.22 37.01
CA ASN A 126 21.43 9.58 36.24
C ASN A 126 22.73 10.41 36.22
N VAL A 127 22.60 11.73 36.21
CA VAL A 127 23.74 12.68 36.21
C VAL A 127 24.31 12.83 37.62
N ARG A 128 23.50 12.89 38.69
CA ARG A 128 24.00 12.92 40.08
C ARG A 128 24.65 11.61 40.52
N GLY A 129 24.21 10.49 39.97
CA GLY A 129 24.91 9.21 40.13
C GLY A 129 26.32 9.17 39.52
N ALA A 130 26.84 10.27 38.96
CA ALA A 130 28.23 10.41 38.55
C ALA A 130 29.16 10.93 39.68
N VAL A 131 28.61 11.59 40.71
CA VAL A 131 29.40 12.43 41.65
C VAL A 131 29.44 11.87 43.08
N GLY A 132 28.98 10.64 43.33
CA GLY A 132 29.01 10.11 44.71
C GLY A 132 28.52 8.69 44.97
N GLY A 133 28.75 7.74 44.07
CA GLY A 133 28.42 6.32 44.30
C GLY A 133 29.68 5.49 44.55
N GLY A 134 29.95 5.11 45.80
CA GLY A 134 31.14 4.35 46.19
C GLY A 134 31.31 3.04 45.41
N GLY A 135 32.47 2.88 44.77
CA GLY A 135 32.98 1.60 44.25
C GLY A 135 33.27 1.50 42.75
N GLY A 136 32.93 2.51 41.93
CA GLY A 136 33.18 2.51 40.47
C GLY A 136 34.19 3.58 40.03
N GLU A 137 34.76 3.43 38.82
CA GLU A 137 35.67 4.41 38.18
C GLU A 137 35.14 5.85 38.32
N GLU A 138 35.97 6.78 38.82
CA GLU A 138 35.63 8.21 38.87
C GLU A 138 35.58 8.77 37.45
N TRP A 139 34.38 9.12 36.99
CA TRP A 139 34.18 9.76 35.69
C TRP A 139 34.43 11.26 35.76
N GLY A 140 34.83 11.85 34.64
CA GLY A 140 34.88 13.31 34.48
C GLY A 140 33.50 13.97 34.63
N PRO A 141 33.44 15.32 34.54
CA PRO A 141 32.21 16.08 34.69
C PRO A 141 31.06 15.51 33.83
N PRO A 142 29.84 15.39 34.37
CA PRO A 142 28.76 14.72 33.66
C PRO A 142 28.26 15.54 32.47
N VAL A 143 27.77 14.85 31.45
CA VAL A 143 27.32 15.47 30.20
C VAL A 143 25.88 15.07 29.90
N LEU A 144 25.03 16.05 29.59
CA LEU A 144 23.69 15.83 29.06
C LEU A 144 23.68 16.08 27.55
N LEU A 145 23.25 15.09 26.77
CA LEU A 145 23.01 15.21 25.34
C LEU A 145 21.52 15.02 25.03
N VAL A 146 20.96 15.90 24.20
CA VAL A 146 19.57 15.81 23.70
C VAL A 146 19.60 15.96 22.18
N ASP A 147 19.09 14.97 21.45
CA ASP A 147 19.16 14.93 19.99
C ASP A 147 18.16 15.87 19.29
N ASP A 148 16.91 15.97 19.73
CA ASP A 148 15.92 16.83 19.07
C ASP A 148 14.84 17.23 20.07
N LEU A 149 15.03 18.38 20.72
CA LEU A 149 14.09 18.87 21.72
C LEU A 149 12.78 19.39 21.10
N SER A 150 12.79 19.77 19.82
CA SER A 150 11.60 20.25 19.09
C SER A 150 10.49 19.20 19.02
N VAL A 151 10.83 17.90 19.02
CA VAL A 151 9.86 16.80 19.02
C VAL A 151 8.92 16.86 20.21
N VAL A 152 9.38 17.39 21.34
CA VAL A 152 8.56 17.50 22.55
C VAL A 152 7.40 18.47 22.34
N LEU A 153 7.57 19.51 21.50
CA LEU A 153 6.48 20.39 21.07
C LEU A 153 5.46 19.63 20.20
N SER A 154 5.93 18.74 19.32
CA SER A 154 5.06 17.88 18.51
C SER A 154 4.27 16.87 19.35
N LEU A 155 4.75 16.55 20.56
CA LEU A 155 4.06 15.72 21.54
C LEU A 155 3.07 16.51 22.42
N GLY A 156 2.80 17.78 22.10
CA GLY A 156 1.82 18.62 22.79
C GLY A 156 2.34 19.36 24.04
N VAL A 157 3.65 19.32 24.29
CA VAL A 157 4.26 20.05 25.41
C VAL A 157 4.43 21.53 25.05
N SER A 158 4.13 22.43 25.99
CA SER A 158 4.27 23.87 25.78
C SER A 158 5.74 24.30 25.71
N VAL A 159 6.01 25.38 24.96
CA VAL A 159 7.35 26.00 24.87
C VAL A 159 7.87 26.40 26.25
N GLY A 160 6.99 26.89 27.13
CA GLY A 160 7.34 27.22 28.51
C GLY A 160 7.88 26.02 29.28
N ALA A 161 7.20 24.87 29.23
CA ALA A 161 7.65 23.66 29.90
C ALA A 161 8.99 23.12 29.35
N ALA A 162 9.23 23.27 28.04
CA ALA A 162 10.52 22.91 27.42
C ALA A 162 11.66 23.84 27.86
N LEU A 163 11.40 25.14 27.99
CA LEU A 163 12.37 26.12 28.50
C LEU A 163 12.62 25.98 30.00
N ASP A 164 11.62 25.59 30.79
CA ASP A 164 11.77 25.26 32.21
C ASP A 164 12.65 24.02 32.36
N PHE A 165 12.40 22.97 31.57
CA PHE A 165 13.23 21.76 31.54
C PHE A 165 14.69 22.10 31.23
N SER A 166 14.97 22.88 30.19
CA SER A 166 16.35 23.27 29.85
C SER A 166 16.99 24.11 30.95
N HIS A 167 16.22 25.00 31.59
CA HIS A 167 16.69 25.83 32.69
C HIS A 167 17.07 24.99 33.93
N TYR A 168 16.22 24.04 34.32
CA TYR A 168 16.52 23.12 35.44
C TYR A 168 17.71 22.21 35.12
N CYS A 169 17.80 21.68 33.89
CA CYS A 169 18.97 20.92 33.45
C CYS A 169 20.25 21.75 33.48
N ARG A 170 20.21 23.02 33.07
CA ARG A 170 21.37 23.93 33.13
C ARG A 170 21.79 24.23 34.57
N ALA A 171 20.84 24.46 35.46
CA ALA A 171 21.14 24.68 36.88
C ALA A 171 21.86 23.46 37.49
N THR A 172 21.33 22.26 37.27
CA THR A 172 21.91 21.03 37.84
C THR A 172 23.19 20.60 37.13
N VAL A 173 23.21 20.52 35.80
CA VAL A 173 24.37 19.99 35.06
C VAL A 173 25.49 21.01 35.01
N CYS A 174 25.21 22.24 34.54
CA CYS A 174 26.26 23.23 34.31
C CYS A 174 26.68 23.97 35.58
N SER A 175 25.72 24.34 36.46
CA SER A 175 26.04 25.17 37.62
C SER A 175 26.43 24.35 38.85
N GLU A 176 25.64 23.33 39.22
CA GLU A 176 25.93 22.48 40.39
C GLU A 176 27.07 21.48 40.11
N LEU A 177 27.02 20.76 38.98
CA LEU A 177 27.94 19.65 38.71
C LEU A 177 29.12 20.02 37.79
N GLN A 178 29.21 21.28 37.37
CA GLN A 178 30.24 21.78 36.44
C GLN A 178 30.34 20.95 35.13
N GLY A 179 29.25 20.28 34.78
CA GLY A 179 29.10 19.45 33.58
C GLY A 179 28.78 20.25 32.33
N SER A 180 28.73 19.59 31.18
CA SER A 180 28.34 20.20 29.91
C SER A 180 26.97 19.72 29.45
N MET A 181 26.22 20.57 28.74
CA MET A 181 24.96 20.17 28.11
C MET A 181 24.97 20.53 26.62
N VAL A 182 24.50 19.62 25.78
CA VAL A 182 24.31 19.84 24.33
C VAL A 182 22.88 19.50 23.96
N MET A 183 22.17 20.44 23.34
CA MET A 183 20.80 20.24 22.88
C MET A 183 20.70 20.64 21.42
N LEU A 184 20.09 19.79 20.59
CA LEU A 184 19.72 20.12 19.21
C LEU A 184 18.24 20.51 19.13
N VAL A 185 17.97 21.59 18.40
CA VAL A 185 16.63 22.11 18.08
C VAL A 185 16.54 22.30 16.59
N ARG A 186 15.48 21.77 15.98
CA ARG A 186 15.20 21.96 14.57
C ARG A 186 14.24 23.11 14.35
N CYS A 187 14.54 23.96 13.38
CA CYS A 187 13.63 25.02 12.95
C CYS A 187 13.23 24.77 11.50
N GLU A 188 11.96 24.43 11.31
CA GLU A 188 11.34 24.38 9.99
C GLU A 188 10.86 25.79 9.66
N ALA A 189 11.47 26.47 8.70
CA ALA A 189 10.89 27.70 8.18
C ALA A 189 9.74 27.32 7.24
N GLU A 190 8.50 27.34 7.75
CA GLU A 190 7.37 27.66 6.89
C GLU A 190 7.41 29.17 6.65
N GLU A 191 7.60 29.60 5.41
CA GLU A 191 7.52 31.02 5.06
C GLU A 191 6.06 31.48 5.15
N GLU A 192 5.86 32.40 6.10
CA GLU A 192 4.81 33.41 6.25
C GLU A 192 3.53 33.10 7.07
N GLU A 193 3.40 33.94 8.11
CA GLU A 193 2.17 34.41 8.78
C GLU A 193 1.36 33.42 9.64
N SER A 194 2.05 32.76 10.57
CA SER A 194 1.47 32.69 11.92
C SER A 194 2.52 33.12 12.93
N ASP A 195 2.16 34.04 13.83
CA ASP A 195 3.02 34.48 14.93
C ASP A 195 3.39 33.34 15.91
N ASP A 196 3.00 32.09 15.64
CA ASP A 196 2.91 30.97 16.57
C ASP A 196 3.82 29.78 16.25
N ASP A 197 4.96 29.97 15.56
CA ASP A 197 5.97 28.90 15.47
C ASP A 197 6.63 28.67 16.84
N GLY A 198 6.16 27.65 17.55
CA GLY A 198 6.67 27.23 18.85
C GLY A 198 8.16 26.85 18.82
N SER A 199 8.67 26.35 17.68
CA SER A 199 10.06 25.93 17.54
C SER A 199 11.02 27.12 17.46
N GLU A 200 10.62 28.19 16.76
CA GLU A 200 11.41 29.42 16.73
C GLU A 200 11.42 30.12 18.09
N ARG A 201 10.28 30.17 18.79
CA ARG A 201 10.21 30.70 20.17
C ARG A 201 11.08 29.90 21.14
N LEU A 202 11.08 28.57 21.01
CA LEU A 202 11.96 27.68 21.78
C LEU A 202 13.44 27.96 21.48
N LEU A 203 13.83 28.06 20.20
CA LEU A 203 15.19 28.38 19.80
C LEU A 203 15.66 29.71 20.36
N ARG A 204 14.84 30.77 20.26
CA ARG A 204 15.14 32.10 20.82
C ARG A 204 15.33 32.01 22.34
N GLY A 205 14.43 31.32 23.05
CA GLY A 205 14.53 31.12 24.50
C GLY A 205 15.81 30.36 24.91
N LEU A 206 16.17 29.29 24.21
CA LEU A 206 17.38 28.51 24.48
C LEU A 206 18.66 29.27 24.14
N THR A 207 18.63 30.10 23.10
CA THR A 207 19.74 31.00 22.75
C THR A 207 20.05 31.97 23.91
N HIS A 208 19.02 32.38 24.66
CA HIS A 208 19.20 33.17 25.88
C HIS A 208 19.76 32.38 27.08
N GLN A 209 19.73 31.05 27.04
CA GLN A 209 20.26 30.20 28.12
C GLN A 209 21.67 29.65 27.82
N CYS A 210 22.04 29.50 26.54
CA CYS A 210 23.30 28.88 26.13
C CYS A 210 24.52 29.81 26.17
N SER A 211 25.72 29.21 26.31
CA SER A 211 27.02 29.90 26.21
C SER A 211 27.61 29.84 24.80
N LEU A 212 27.26 28.80 24.04
CA LEU A 212 27.71 28.57 22.66
C LEU A 212 26.53 28.15 21.78
N THR A 213 26.43 28.75 20.60
CA THR A 213 25.46 28.36 19.58
C THR A 213 26.17 27.88 18.32
N LEU A 214 25.77 26.72 17.82
CA LEU A 214 26.20 26.12 16.55
C LEU A 214 25.00 26.08 15.61
N GLN A 215 25.00 26.94 14.59
CA GLN A 215 23.91 27.02 13.65
C GLN A 215 24.33 26.45 12.30
N VAL A 216 23.69 25.36 11.88
CA VAL A 216 23.92 24.69 10.61
C VAL A 216 22.93 25.22 9.58
N GLN A 217 23.46 25.69 8.46
CA GLN A 217 22.66 26.25 7.37
C GLN A 217 23.18 25.76 6.02
N GLY A 218 22.29 25.78 5.03
CA GLY A 218 22.68 25.69 3.63
C GLY A 218 23.60 26.83 3.21
N LEU A 219 24.32 26.66 2.10
CA LEU A 219 25.11 27.74 1.52
C LEU A 219 24.18 28.83 0.96
N PRO A 220 24.43 30.12 1.25
CA PRO A 220 23.60 31.22 0.75
C PRO A 220 23.67 31.36 -0.78
N THR A 221 24.72 30.82 -1.40
CA THR A 221 24.94 30.82 -2.86
C THR A 221 24.28 29.64 -3.57
N GLY A 222 23.60 28.73 -2.86
CA GLY A 222 23.04 27.50 -3.42
C GLY A 222 23.99 26.29 -3.36
N TYR A 223 23.66 25.22 -4.09
CA TYR A 223 24.34 23.93 -4.00
C TYR A 223 25.79 23.96 -4.54
N CYS A 224 26.73 23.41 -3.76
CA CYS A 224 28.12 23.19 -4.18
C CYS A 224 28.48 21.70 -4.09
N ARG A 225 29.15 21.15 -5.11
CA ARG A 225 29.56 19.72 -5.16
C ARG A 225 30.58 19.36 -4.07
N ASP A 226 31.34 20.35 -3.60
CA ASP A 226 32.45 20.14 -2.67
C ASP A 226 32.16 20.60 -1.24
N ILE A 227 31.08 21.34 -1.02
CA ILE A 227 30.69 21.89 0.28
C ILE A 227 29.19 21.65 0.47
N HIS A 228 28.82 20.95 1.54
CA HIS A 228 27.43 20.57 1.80
C HIS A 228 26.66 21.59 2.62
N GLY A 229 27.36 22.47 3.35
CA GLY A 229 26.72 23.53 4.12
C GLY A 229 27.75 24.34 4.90
N GLN A 230 27.25 25.23 5.75
CA GLN A 230 28.05 26.05 6.64
C GLN A 230 27.57 25.92 8.09
N VAL A 231 28.51 25.99 9.04
CA VAL A 231 28.24 26.07 10.47
C VAL A 231 28.70 27.44 10.95
N GLU A 232 27.75 28.23 11.46
CA GLU A 232 28.02 29.46 12.19
C GLU A 232 28.21 29.12 13.68
N VAL A 233 29.35 29.50 14.23
CA VAL A 233 29.71 29.34 15.63
C VAL A 233 29.64 30.70 16.30
N CYS A 234 28.80 30.81 17.33
CA CYS A 234 28.54 32.05 18.04
C CYS A 234 28.79 31.86 19.54
N TRP A 235 29.79 32.57 20.08
CA TRP A 235 30.08 32.58 21.52
C TRP A 235 29.37 33.74 22.20
N ARG A 236 28.70 33.45 23.30
CA ARG A 236 28.11 34.49 24.14
C ARG A 236 29.07 34.87 25.25
N GLY A 237 29.64 36.07 25.14
CA GLY A 237 30.50 36.66 26.17
C GLY A 237 29.72 36.91 27.46
N GLN A 238 30.29 36.49 28.58
CA GLN A 238 29.75 36.74 29.91
C GLN A 238 30.49 37.98 30.46
N CYS A 239 29.74 39.07 30.65
CA CYS A 239 30.18 40.39 31.15
C CYS A 239 30.85 41.36 30.15
N ASP A 240 30.31 42.58 30.12
CA ASP A 240 30.77 43.84 29.50
C ASP A 240 31.13 43.88 28.00
N ARG A 241 30.18 44.43 27.21
CA ARG A 241 30.37 45.20 25.95
C ARG A 241 31.31 44.66 24.86
N GLN A 242 31.81 43.42 24.95
CA GLN A 242 32.65 42.81 23.93
C GLN A 242 31.80 42.04 22.92
N GLN A 243 32.07 42.33 21.64
CA GLN A 243 31.40 41.79 20.46
C GLN A 243 31.17 40.27 20.56
N THR A 244 29.96 39.83 20.23
CA THR A 244 29.65 38.44 19.91
C THR A 244 30.65 37.95 18.86
N GLN A 245 31.60 37.10 19.25
CA GLN A 245 32.50 36.49 18.28
C GLN A 245 31.71 35.49 17.45
N LYS A 246 31.71 35.71 16.13
CA LYS A 246 31.09 34.83 15.15
C LYS A 246 32.17 34.26 14.25
N LYS A 247 32.17 32.95 14.06
CA LYS A 247 33.02 32.27 13.07
C LYS A 247 32.16 31.42 12.16
N LEU A 248 32.39 31.52 10.86
CA LEU A 248 31.70 30.74 9.85
C LEU A 248 32.66 29.70 9.29
N PHE A 249 32.22 28.45 9.16
CA PHE A 249 33.00 27.38 8.56
C PHE A 249 32.15 26.55 7.60
N GLN A 250 32.75 26.11 6.49
CA GLN A 250 32.10 25.30 5.48
C GLN A 250 32.43 23.82 5.67
N TYR A 251 31.42 22.95 5.71
CA TYR A 251 31.62 21.53 5.96
C TYR A 251 31.26 20.67 4.74
N LYS A 252 31.94 19.52 4.65
CA LYS A 252 31.62 18.42 3.74
C LYS A 252 31.43 17.14 4.55
N THR A 253 30.20 16.69 4.66
CA THR A 253 29.86 15.35 5.19
C THR A 253 30.21 14.28 4.15
N ARG A 254 31.07 13.31 4.47
CA ARG A 254 31.26 12.14 3.60
C ARG A 254 30.08 11.20 3.81
N GLU A 255 29.16 11.15 2.86
CA GLU A 255 28.02 10.23 2.95
C GLU A 255 28.50 8.77 2.96
N SER A 256 28.17 8.08 4.03
CA SER A 256 28.06 6.63 4.07
C SER A 256 26.73 6.27 4.75
N TYR A 257 25.65 6.93 4.36
CA TYR A 257 24.28 6.52 4.67
C TYR A 257 23.76 5.63 3.53
N SER A 258 24.26 4.40 3.48
CA SER A 258 23.45 3.28 3.03
C SER A 258 23.35 2.36 4.22
N ALA A 259 22.12 2.10 4.66
CA ALA A 259 21.80 0.80 5.22
C ALA A 259 22.45 -0.26 4.32
N ARG A 260 23.40 -1.01 4.86
CA ARG A 260 23.95 -2.21 4.23
C ARG A 260 24.14 -3.26 5.31
N SER A 261 23.27 -4.26 5.21
CA SER A 261 23.59 -5.65 5.50
C SER A 261 25.03 -6.00 5.10
N LEU A 262 25.67 -6.74 5.99
CA LEU A 262 26.89 -7.56 5.90
C LEU A 262 27.63 -7.60 4.56
N ASP A 263 28.88 -7.09 4.55
CA ASP A 263 30.12 -7.89 4.43
C ASP A 263 31.34 -7.01 4.06
N ALA A 264 32.50 -7.40 4.59
CA ALA A 264 33.82 -6.73 4.58
C ALA A 264 34.59 -6.93 3.23
N PRO A 265 35.86 -6.47 3.02
CA PRO A 265 36.78 -5.79 3.93
C PRO A 265 37.52 -4.54 3.39
N ARG A 266 38.28 -3.96 4.35
CA ARG A 266 39.18 -2.80 4.39
C ARG A 266 40.16 -2.64 3.23
N HIS A 267 40.50 -1.39 2.88
CA HIS A 267 41.88 -0.95 2.65
C HIS A 267 42.08 0.53 3.01
N THR A 268 43.09 0.75 3.86
CA THR A 268 43.63 2.01 4.38
C THR A 268 44.46 2.71 3.30
N VAL A 269 44.26 4.01 3.05
CA VAL A 269 45.30 4.87 2.45
C VAL A 269 45.23 6.27 3.08
N LEU A 270 46.34 6.64 3.72
CA LEU A 270 46.66 7.97 4.25
C LEU A 270 46.62 9.04 3.14
N ALA A 271 46.02 10.19 3.41
CA ALA A 271 46.22 11.39 2.59
C ALA A 271 47.08 12.41 3.35
N ARG A 272 48.36 12.48 2.96
CA ARG A 272 49.26 13.63 3.18
C ARG A 272 48.70 14.85 2.44
N LEU A 273 48.83 16.04 3.07
CA LEU A 273 48.73 17.32 2.37
C LEU A 273 49.80 17.41 1.27
N ARG A 274 49.43 17.92 0.09
CA ARG A 274 50.35 18.53 -0.86
C ARG A 274 49.96 19.99 -1.06
N THR A 275 50.83 20.87 -0.62
CA THR A 275 51.06 22.18 -1.22
C THR A 275 51.62 21.99 -2.63
N ALA A 276 51.24 22.86 -3.56
CA ALA A 276 51.68 22.81 -4.96
C ALA A 276 53.20 23.07 -5.10
N PRO A 277 53.87 22.33 -5.99
CA PRO A 277 54.77 22.96 -6.98
C PRO A 277 54.64 22.30 -8.38
N PRO A 278 55.35 22.81 -9.42
CA PRO A 278 54.91 22.76 -10.82
C PRO A 278 55.35 21.50 -11.58
N ASP A 279 54.79 21.38 -12.79
CA ASP A 279 55.11 20.48 -13.89
C ASP A 279 54.85 18.96 -13.75
N GLY A 280 54.19 18.43 -14.80
CA GLY A 280 54.52 17.13 -15.36
C GLY A 280 53.75 15.90 -14.88
N ARG A 281 52.81 15.47 -15.75
CA ARG A 281 52.38 14.09 -16.08
C ARG A 281 51.34 13.32 -15.24
N GLN A 282 50.49 12.66 -16.06
CA GLN A 282 49.77 11.38 -15.92
C GLN A 282 48.37 11.37 -15.27
N LEU A 283 47.35 11.23 -16.13
CA LEU A 283 45.98 10.86 -15.77
C LEU A 283 45.96 9.47 -15.12
N THR A 284 45.42 9.40 -13.91
CA THR A 284 45.00 8.15 -13.26
C THR A 284 43.63 7.70 -13.80
N PRO A 285 43.39 6.38 -13.98
CA PRO A 285 42.09 5.88 -14.45
C PRO A 285 41.01 6.01 -13.36
N PRO A 286 39.73 6.18 -13.73
CA PRO A 286 38.64 6.40 -12.78
C PRO A 286 38.35 5.17 -11.89
N PRO A 287 37.81 5.37 -10.68
CA PRO A 287 37.54 4.27 -9.73
C PRO A 287 36.47 3.31 -10.28
N ARG A 288 36.59 2.02 -9.93
CA ARG A 288 35.62 0.98 -10.32
C ARG A 288 34.28 1.23 -9.62
N MET A 289 33.28 1.71 -10.38
CA MET A 289 31.92 1.91 -9.90
C MET A 289 31.25 0.58 -9.50
N THR A 290 30.50 0.59 -8.41
CA THR A 290 29.69 -0.55 -7.98
C THR A 290 28.51 -0.78 -8.95
N VAL A 291 27.95 -2.00 -8.97
CA VAL A 291 26.82 -2.35 -9.87
C VAL A 291 25.61 -1.45 -9.62
N ARG A 292 25.33 -1.11 -8.35
CA ARG A 292 24.22 -0.23 -7.95
C ARG A 292 24.38 1.20 -8.49
N GLU A 293 25.59 1.75 -8.44
CA GLU A 293 25.88 3.10 -8.96
C GLU A 293 25.72 3.14 -10.49
N ARG A 294 26.23 2.12 -11.18
CA ARG A 294 26.02 1.97 -12.62
C ARG A 294 24.54 1.83 -12.99
N LEU A 295 23.76 1.11 -12.19
CA LEU A 295 22.31 1.00 -12.40
C LEU A 295 21.63 2.35 -12.21
N ARG A 296 21.97 3.06 -11.12
CA ARG A 296 21.43 4.39 -10.82
C ARG A 296 21.71 5.40 -11.92
N GLU A 297 22.94 5.48 -12.42
CA GLU A 297 23.31 6.38 -13.51
C GLU A 297 22.59 6.03 -14.83
N LYS A 298 22.44 4.73 -15.14
CA LYS A 298 21.69 4.32 -16.33
C LYS A 298 20.22 4.67 -16.24
N ILE A 299 19.61 4.45 -15.07
CA ILE A 299 18.19 4.78 -14.83
C ILE A 299 18.00 6.30 -14.90
N SER A 300 18.82 7.09 -14.20
CA SER A 300 18.70 8.55 -14.24
C SER A 300 18.92 9.10 -15.65
N ALA A 301 19.88 8.56 -16.41
CA ALA A 301 20.10 8.96 -17.80
C ALA A 301 18.95 8.58 -18.73
N ALA A 302 18.31 7.42 -18.53
CA ALA A 302 17.15 6.99 -19.30
C ALA A 302 15.95 7.91 -19.03
N PHE A 303 15.67 8.18 -17.76
CA PHE A 303 14.58 9.07 -17.34
C PHE A 303 14.80 10.51 -17.79
N TYR A 304 16.05 11.00 -17.77
CA TYR A 304 16.40 12.32 -18.30
C TYR A 304 16.10 12.42 -19.80
N ARG A 305 16.53 11.43 -20.60
CA ARG A 305 16.25 11.39 -22.05
C ARG A 305 14.77 11.30 -22.35
N HIS A 306 14.04 10.48 -21.59
CA HIS A 306 12.59 10.34 -21.71
C HIS A 306 11.87 11.66 -21.35
N GLY A 307 12.20 12.27 -20.20
CA GLY A 307 11.65 13.55 -19.79
C GLY A 307 11.92 14.67 -20.80
N LEU A 308 13.11 14.68 -21.41
CA LEU A 308 13.46 15.63 -22.47
C LEU A 308 12.66 15.40 -23.76
N LEU A 309 12.46 14.14 -24.16
CA LEU A 309 11.60 13.78 -25.29
C LEU A 309 10.16 14.25 -25.04
N CYS A 310 9.63 13.98 -23.84
CA CYS A 310 8.29 14.40 -23.41
C CYS A 310 8.11 15.91 -23.45
N ALA A 311 9.10 16.67 -22.97
CA ALA A 311 9.06 18.11 -22.98
C ALA A 311 9.31 18.74 -24.36
N SER A 312 9.95 18.01 -25.29
CA SER A 312 10.25 18.49 -26.64
C SER A 312 9.11 18.26 -27.63
N TYR A 313 8.36 17.15 -27.48
CA TYR A 313 7.26 16.75 -28.37
C TYR A 313 5.94 16.53 -27.59
N PRO A 314 5.37 17.59 -27.00
CA PRO A 314 4.19 17.48 -26.16
C PRO A 314 2.93 16.95 -26.85
N VAL A 315 2.59 17.53 -28.02
CA VAL A 315 1.33 17.24 -28.73
C VAL A 315 1.26 15.77 -29.19
N PRO A 316 2.29 15.19 -29.83
CA PRO A 316 2.27 13.78 -30.20
C PRO A 316 2.10 12.83 -29.00
N ILE A 317 2.67 13.18 -27.84
CA ILE A 317 2.63 12.33 -26.64
C ILE A 317 1.26 12.41 -25.97
N ILE A 318 0.62 13.58 -25.93
CA ILE A 318 -0.78 13.70 -25.49
C ILE A 318 -1.72 12.90 -26.40
N LEU A 319 -1.53 12.99 -27.72
CA LEU A 319 -2.34 12.22 -28.67
C LEU A 319 -2.15 10.70 -28.49
N PHE A 320 -0.91 10.26 -28.30
CA PHE A 320 -0.61 8.85 -28.04
C PHE A 320 -1.20 8.35 -26.71
N THR A 321 -1.09 9.13 -25.64
CA THR A 321 -1.64 8.77 -24.32
C THR A 321 -3.15 8.76 -24.33
N SER A 322 -3.80 9.79 -24.89
CA SER A 322 -5.26 9.84 -25.01
C SER A 322 -5.80 8.70 -25.87
N ALA A 323 -5.15 8.37 -27.00
CA ALA A 323 -5.51 7.21 -27.81
C ALA A 323 -5.35 5.89 -27.04
N SER A 324 -4.29 5.77 -26.23
CA SER A 324 -4.05 4.59 -25.39
C SER A 324 -5.13 4.43 -24.31
N ILE A 325 -5.50 5.53 -23.63
CA ILE A 325 -6.59 5.55 -22.64
C ILE A 325 -7.90 5.16 -23.31
N LEU A 326 -8.25 5.76 -24.45
CA LEU A 326 -9.49 5.45 -25.18
C LEU A 326 -9.55 3.99 -25.64
N ALA A 327 -8.45 3.44 -26.16
CA ALA A 327 -8.37 2.06 -26.56
C ALA A 327 -8.55 1.09 -25.37
N CYS A 328 -7.93 1.41 -24.22
CA CYS A 328 -8.08 0.61 -23.01
C CYS A 328 -9.45 0.76 -22.35
N CYS A 329 -10.10 1.92 -22.48
CA CYS A 329 -11.44 2.19 -21.94
C CYS A 329 -12.57 1.70 -22.85
N TYR A 330 -12.30 1.40 -24.12
CA TYR A 330 -13.32 0.93 -25.07
C TYR A 330 -14.17 -0.27 -24.58
N PRO A 331 -13.60 -1.29 -23.91
CA PRO A 331 -14.39 -2.38 -23.32
C PRO A 331 -15.42 -1.92 -22.28
N LEU A 332 -15.15 -0.82 -21.57
CA LEU A 332 -16.05 -0.29 -20.54
C LEU A 332 -17.39 0.19 -21.12
N LEU A 333 -17.39 0.66 -22.37
CA LEU A 333 -18.61 1.10 -23.07
C LEU A 333 -19.55 -0.06 -23.42
N ARG A 334 -19.04 -1.30 -23.42
CA ARG A 334 -19.81 -2.50 -23.75
C ARG A 334 -20.17 -3.33 -22.52
N LEU A 335 -19.71 -2.94 -21.34
CA LEU A 335 -20.05 -3.63 -20.10
C LEU A 335 -21.38 -3.10 -19.57
N PRO A 336 -22.31 -3.98 -19.16
CA PRO A 336 -23.34 -3.55 -18.23
C PRO A 336 -22.64 -2.99 -16.99
N LEU A 337 -23.20 -1.92 -16.41
CA LEU A 337 -22.71 -1.33 -15.16
C LEU A 337 -22.35 -2.45 -14.17
N PRO A 338 -21.25 -2.33 -13.40
CA PRO A 338 -20.75 -3.41 -12.55
C PRO A 338 -21.84 -3.86 -11.58
N GLY A 339 -22.59 -4.89 -11.96
CA GLY A 339 -23.50 -5.57 -11.06
C GLY A 339 -22.64 -6.33 -10.06
N THR A 340 -22.91 -6.13 -8.78
CA THR A 340 -22.36 -6.96 -7.73
C THR A 340 -22.67 -8.43 -8.04
N GLY A 341 -21.63 -9.28 -8.04
CA GLY A 341 -21.80 -10.73 -8.14
C GLY A 341 -22.73 -11.32 -7.07
N PRO A 342 -23.12 -12.59 -7.20
CA PRO A 342 -23.93 -13.25 -6.18
C PRO A 342 -23.19 -13.37 -4.85
N VAL A 343 -23.88 -13.09 -3.74
CA VAL A 343 -23.41 -13.42 -2.39
C VAL A 343 -24.02 -14.75 -1.98
N GLU A 344 -23.21 -15.65 -1.40
CA GLU A 344 -23.62 -17.00 -1.05
C GLU A 344 -23.70 -17.19 0.47
N PHE A 345 -24.74 -17.87 0.96
CA PHE A 345 -24.88 -18.32 2.33
C PHE A 345 -25.35 -19.78 2.35
N THR A 346 -24.68 -20.64 3.13
CA THR A 346 -24.99 -22.08 3.12
C THR A 346 -25.68 -22.50 4.40
N THR A 347 -26.77 -23.24 4.27
CA THR A 347 -27.51 -23.85 5.39
C THR A 347 -27.61 -25.36 5.20
N ARG A 348 -27.96 -26.09 6.26
CA ARG A 348 -28.27 -27.52 6.13
C ARG A 348 -29.69 -27.72 5.64
N VAL A 349 -29.91 -28.69 4.75
CA VAL A 349 -31.23 -28.98 4.15
C VAL A 349 -32.28 -29.37 5.20
N ARG A 350 -31.86 -30.07 6.27
CA ARG A 350 -32.75 -30.50 7.36
C ARG A 350 -33.24 -29.35 8.22
N ASP A 351 -32.48 -28.26 8.27
CA ASP A 351 -32.73 -27.10 9.13
C ASP A 351 -33.36 -25.95 8.34
N TYR A 352 -33.65 -26.15 7.04
CA TYR A 352 -34.21 -25.13 6.18
C TYR A 352 -35.68 -24.89 6.49
N THR A 353 -35.98 -23.64 6.82
CA THR A 353 -37.32 -23.07 6.90
C THR A 353 -37.32 -21.73 6.17
N VAL A 354 -38.46 -21.34 5.61
CA VAL A 354 -38.59 -20.04 4.93
C VAL A 354 -38.29 -18.93 5.94
N PRO A 355 -37.34 -18.02 5.66
CA PRO A 355 -37.00 -16.93 6.57
C PRO A 355 -38.21 -16.03 6.84
N SER A 356 -38.39 -15.64 8.11
CA SER A 356 -39.39 -14.65 8.49
C SER A 356 -39.00 -13.26 7.99
N HIS A 357 -40.01 -12.38 7.81
CA HIS A 357 -39.78 -10.97 7.51
C HIS A 357 -39.36 -10.13 8.73
N GLU A 358 -39.47 -10.67 9.95
CA GLU A 358 -39.06 -9.98 11.18
C GLU A 358 -37.62 -10.34 11.57
N PRO A 359 -36.79 -9.35 11.95
CA PRO A 359 -35.45 -9.58 12.48
C PRO A 359 -35.57 -10.21 13.88
N GLN A 360 -35.45 -11.54 13.95
CA GLN A 360 -35.41 -12.25 15.22
C GLN A 360 -34.04 -12.03 15.88
N GLY A 361 -34.05 -11.30 16.99
CA GLY A 361 -32.88 -10.72 17.66
C GLY A 361 -31.96 -11.67 18.41
N ASP A 362 -31.86 -12.94 18.05
CA ASP A 362 -30.85 -13.83 18.64
C ASP A 362 -30.56 -15.03 17.74
N LEU A 363 -29.34 -15.04 17.16
CA LEU A 363 -28.50 -16.16 16.72
C LEU A 363 -27.53 -15.64 15.66
N GLY A 364 -26.35 -15.19 16.11
CA GLY A 364 -25.27 -14.74 15.24
C GLY A 364 -24.84 -15.84 14.28
N GLU A 365 -24.98 -15.58 12.97
CA GLU A 365 -24.36 -16.23 11.79
C GLU A 365 -25.15 -15.97 10.50
N ARG A 366 -26.40 -15.45 10.56
CA ARG A 366 -27.24 -15.21 9.38
C ARG A 366 -26.99 -13.82 8.76
N PRO A 367 -26.83 -13.71 7.42
CA PRO A 367 -26.69 -12.42 6.75
C PRO A 367 -27.97 -11.58 6.79
N ASP A 368 -27.83 -10.26 6.85
CA ASP A 368 -28.95 -9.31 6.93
C ASP A 368 -29.92 -9.40 5.75
N TRP A 369 -29.45 -9.81 4.57
CA TRP A 369 -30.25 -9.97 3.36
C TRP A 369 -31.10 -11.25 3.35
N TYR A 370 -30.88 -12.18 4.27
CA TYR A 370 -31.58 -13.47 4.31
C TYR A 370 -32.97 -13.34 4.98
N GLN A 371 -33.87 -12.57 4.34
CA GLN A 371 -35.20 -12.24 4.85
C GLN A 371 -36.28 -12.56 3.81
N GLY A 372 -37.39 -13.18 4.27
CA GLY A 372 -38.51 -13.56 3.40
C GLY A 372 -38.25 -14.78 2.49
N PRO A 373 -39.26 -15.18 1.70
CA PRO A 373 -39.14 -16.30 0.76
C PRO A 373 -38.22 -15.97 -0.43
N PRO A 374 -37.41 -16.93 -0.91
CA PRO A 374 -36.59 -16.74 -2.10
C PRO A 374 -37.46 -16.61 -3.35
N VAL A 375 -36.93 -15.93 -4.38
CA VAL A 375 -37.62 -15.75 -5.67
C VAL A 375 -37.93 -17.09 -6.35
N ALA A 376 -37.00 -18.04 -6.27
CA ALA A 376 -37.17 -19.39 -6.77
C ALA A 376 -36.20 -20.36 -6.10
N TYR A 377 -36.52 -21.65 -6.15
CA TYR A 377 -35.65 -22.74 -5.73
C TYR A 377 -35.06 -23.43 -6.96
N ILE A 378 -33.75 -23.62 -6.99
CA ILE A 378 -33.07 -24.26 -8.12
C ILE A 378 -32.61 -25.65 -7.70
N GLN A 379 -33.16 -26.69 -8.34
CA GLN A 379 -32.73 -28.07 -8.13
C GLN A 379 -32.09 -28.60 -9.41
N GLN A 380 -30.79 -28.94 -9.33
CA GLN A 380 -30.05 -29.52 -10.44
C GLN A 380 -29.84 -31.02 -10.25
N VAL A 381 -30.09 -31.81 -11.30
CA VAL A 381 -29.73 -33.23 -11.39
C VAL A 381 -28.49 -33.33 -12.25
N LEU A 382 -27.33 -33.55 -11.62
CA LEU A 382 -26.04 -33.67 -12.30
C LEU A 382 -25.87 -35.07 -12.91
N VAL A 383 -25.70 -35.13 -14.22
CA VAL A 383 -25.50 -36.35 -14.99
C VAL A 383 -24.07 -36.39 -15.52
N LYS A 384 -23.36 -37.46 -15.21
CA LYS A 384 -22.06 -37.79 -15.80
C LYS A 384 -22.21 -39.10 -16.54
N ALA A 385 -22.15 -39.05 -17.86
CA ALA A 385 -22.35 -40.20 -18.73
C ALA A 385 -21.12 -40.43 -19.60
N ALA A 386 -20.75 -41.70 -19.76
CA ALA A 386 -19.63 -42.14 -20.55
C ALA A 386 -20.05 -43.38 -21.36
N VAL A 387 -19.48 -43.53 -22.55
CA VAL A 387 -19.70 -44.72 -23.39
C VAL A 387 -18.64 -45.77 -23.03
N SER A 388 -19.08 -46.95 -22.61
CA SER A 388 -18.22 -48.08 -22.27
C SER A 388 -18.91 -49.41 -22.62
N PRO A 389 -18.22 -50.38 -23.26
CA PRO A 389 -16.86 -50.31 -23.78
C PRO A 389 -16.76 -49.45 -25.05
N TRP A 390 -15.58 -48.88 -25.30
CA TRP A 390 -15.32 -48.13 -26.54
C TRP A 390 -14.70 -49.06 -27.58
N ASP A 391 -15.47 -49.38 -28.63
CA ASP A 391 -15.01 -50.20 -29.75
C ASP A 391 -14.58 -49.35 -30.96
N SER A 392 -13.77 -49.92 -31.84
CA SER A 392 -13.27 -49.33 -33.10
C SER A 392 -14.35 -49.04 -34.14
N THR A 393 -15.56 -49.58 -33.95
CA THR A 393 -16.75 -49.38 -34.78
C THR A 393 -17.50 -48.07 -34.50
N LEU A 394 -17.17 -47.38 -33.39
CA LEU A 394 -17.84 -46.15 -32.97
C LEU A 394 -17.19 -44.91 -33.60
N VAL A 395 -18.03 -44.01 -34.10
CA VAL A 395 -17.61 -42.73 -34.67
C VAL A 395 -17.31 -41.74 -33.53
N PRO A 396 -16.36 -40.80 -33.66
CA PRO A 396 -16.09 -39.79 -32.63
C PRO A 396 -17.31 -38.99 -32.15
N VAL A 397 -18.36 -38.88 -32.97
CA VAL A 397 -19.63 -38.23 -32.61
C VAL A 397 -20.44 -39.05 -31.59
N ASP A 398 -20.30 -40.38 -31.59
CA ASP A 398 -20.99 -41.29 -30.68
C ASP A 398 -20.52 -41.12 -29.23
N VAL A 399 -19.32 -40.55 -29.02
CA VAL A 399 -18.78 -40.19 -27.70
C VAL A 399 -19.75 -39.29 -26.93
N PHE A 400 -20.47 -38.40 -27.63
CA PHE A 400 -21.38 -37.44 -27.01
C PHE A 400 -22.85 -37.62 -27.41
N ARG A 401 -23.17 -38.18 -28.59
CA ARG A 401 -24.56 -38.42 -29.01
C ARG A 401 -25.30 -39.36 -28.05
N SER A 402 -24.73 -40.52 -27.72
CA SER A 402 -25.39 -41.50 -26.83
C SER A 402 -25.58 -40.96 -25.39
N PRO A 403 -24.56 -40.35 -24.76
CA PRO A 403 -24.72 -39.68 -23.46
C PRO A 403 -25.76 -38.54 -23.43
N LEU A 404 -25.83 -37.72 -24.48
CA LEU A 404 -26.82 -36.64 -24.59
C LEU A 404 -28.23 -37.17 -24.84
N GLY A 405 -28.40 -38.25 -25.60
CA GLY A 405 -29.71 -38.87 -25.84
C GLY A 405 -30.41 -39.36 -24.56
N ARG A 406 -29.64 -39.59 -23.47
CA ARG A 406 -30.19 -39.93 -22.14
C ARG A 406 -30.95 -38.77 -21.48
N VAL A 407 -30.70 -37.52 -21.89
CA VAL A 407 -31.40 -36.33 -21.38
C VAL A 407 -32.90 -36.51 -21.53
N PHE A 408 -33.38 -36.93 -22.70
CA PHE A 408 -34.82 -37.04 -23.00
C PHE A 408 -35.54 -38.06 -22.09
N SER A 409 -34.93 -39.23 -21.86
CA SER A 409 -35.50 -40.23 -20.95
C SER A 409 -35.53 -39.74 -19.49
N LEU A 410 -34.50 -39.02 -19.06
CA LEU A 410 -34.47 -38.43 -17.72
C LEU A 410 -35.50 -37.31 -17.56
N LEU A 411 -35.69 -36.48 -18.59
CA LEU A 411 -36.71 -35.44 -18.61
C LEU A 411 -38.12 -36.03 -18.51
N GLU A 412 -38.41 -37.09 -19.24
CA GLU A 412 -39.69 -37.81 -19.16
C GLU A 412 -39.95 -38.37 -17.75
N GLU A 413 -38.94 -38.99 -17.13
CA GLU A 413 -39.04 -39.51 -15.76
C GLU A 413 -39.28 -38.39 -14.73
N ILE A 414 -38.59 -37.25 -14.88
CA ILE A 414 -38.74 -36.10 -13.99
C ILE A 414 -40.11 -35.45 -14.17
N ARG A 415 -40.55 -35.22 -15.41
CA ARG A 415 -41.83 -34.56 -15.71
C ARG A 415 -43.03 -35.39 -15.29
N ASN A 416 -42.97 -36.70 -15.51
CA ASN A 416 -44.05 -37.62 -15.18
C ASN A 416 -43.99 -38.13 -13.73
N HIS A 417 -43.06 -37.62 -12.92
CA HIS A 417 -42.99 -38.01 -11.52
C HIS A 417 -44.15 -37.41 -10.73
N VAL A 418 -44.88 -38.28 -10.04
CA VAL A 418 -45.99 -37.92 -9.17
C VAL A 418 -45.76 -38.58 -7.82
N HIS A 419 -45.84 -37.78 -6.76
CA HIS A 419 -45.80 -38.25 -5.39
C HIS A 419 -47.20 -38.16 -4.78
N ASN A 420 -47.71 -39.28 -4.26
CA ASN A 420 -48.99 -39.32 -3.58
C ASN A 420 -48.76 -39.58 -2.09
N ASP A 421 -49.26 -38.68 -1.26
CA ASP A 421 -49.24 -38.78 0.19
C ASP A 421 -50.66 -38.55 0.73
N GLY A 422 -50.92 -38.88 2.00
CA GLY A 422 -52.22 -38.66 2.64
C GLY A 422 -52.70 -37.19 2.64
N SER A 423 -51.83 -36.25 2.25
CA SER A 423 -52.09 -34.81 2.11
C SER A 423 -52.44 -34.35 0.68
N GLY A 424 -52.43 -35.25 -0.31
CA GLY A 424 -52.77 -34.96 -1.71
C GLY A 424 -51.70 -35.40 -2.72
N VAL A 425 -52.04 -35.28 -4.00
CA VAL A 425 -51.16 -35.62 -5.13
C VAL A 425 -50.28 -34.41 -5.48
N ARG A 426 -48.96 -34.60 -5.52
CA ARG A 426 -47.98 -33.56 -5.87
C ARG A 426 -47.26 -33.95 -7.16
N SER A 427 -47.33 -33.07 -8.16
CA SER A 427 -46.64 -33.20 -9.44
C SER A 427 -45.64 -32.06 -9.63
N LEU A 428 -44.70 -32.23 -10.56
CA LEU A 428 -43.74 -31.18 -10.90
C LEU A 428 -44.44 -29.88 -11.34
N GLU A 429 -45.50 -29.99 -12.14
CA GLU A 429 -46.24 -28.84 -12.68
C GLU A 429 -46.87 -27.96 -11.58
N ALA A 430 -47.22 -28.55 -10.44
CA ALA A 430 -47.78 -27.82 -9.29
C ALA A 430 -46.71 -27.09 -8.47
N LEU A 431 -45.46 -27.58 -8.47
CA LEU A 431 -44.38 -27.04 -7.65
C LEU A 431 -43.46 -26.08 -8.43
N CYS A 432 -43.43 -26.21 -9.76
CA CYS A 432 -42.47 -25.48 -10.57
C CYS A 432 -42.87 -24.03 -10.85
N LEU A 433 -41.85 -23.21 -11.12
CA LEU A 433 -42.07 -21.83 -11.53
C LEU A 433 -42.66 -21.83 -12.95
N GLN A 434 -43.84 -21.25 -13.09
CA GLN A 434 -44.55 -21.17 -14.37
C GLN A 434 -44.05 -19.95 -15.15
N VAL A 435 -43.57 -20.16 -16.36
CA VAL A 435 -43.18 -19.09 -17.29
C VAL A 435 -44.42 -18.65 -18.06
N THR A 436 -44.72 -17.35 -18.00
CA THR A 436 -45.81 -16.73 -18.75
C THR A 436 -45.32 -15.97 -19.98
N ASP A 437 -44.13 -15.35 -19.93
CA ASP A 437 -43.51 -14.63 -21.04
C ASP A 437 -41.99 -14.52 -20.87
N LEU A 438 -41.25 -14.44 -21.99
CA LEU A 438 -39.80 -14.19 -22.01
C LEU A 438 -39.49 -12.70 -21.93
N LEU A 439 -38.50 -12.33 -21.11
CA LEU A 439 -37.99 -10.96 -21.00
C LEU A 439 -37.58 -10.39 -22.38
N PRO A 440 -37.80 -9.09 -22.66
CA PRO A 440 -37.53 -8.49 -23.97
C PRO A 440 -36.09 -8.69 -24.50
N GLY A 441 -35.10 -8.73 -23.59
CA GLY A 441 -33.69 -8.96 -23.92
C GLY A 441 -33.36 -10.41 -24.33
N LEU A 442 -34.20 -11.38 -23.97
CA LEU A 442 -34.05 -12.81 -24.29
C LEU A 442 -34.83 -13.23 -25.53
N ARG A 443 -35.46 -12.28 -26.25
CA ARG A 443 -36.26 -12.58 -27.45
C ARG A 443 -35.47 -13.27 -28.56
N ARG A 444 -34.16 -13.02 -28.67
CA ARG A 444 -33.27 -13.75 -29.61
C ARG A 444 -33.14 -15.25 -29.29
N MET A 445 -33.59 -15.69 -28.12
CA MET A 445 -33.46 -17.05 -27.59
C MET A 445 -34.82 -17.75 -27.41
N GLN A 446 -35.90 -17.17 -27.98
CA GLN A 446 -37.27 -17.70 -27.95
C GLN A 446 -37.37 -19.14 -28.45
N THR A 447 -36.53 -19.53 -29.41
CA THR A 447 -36.60 -20.87 -30.03
C THR A 447 -36.08 -22.01 -29.15
N VAL A 448 -35.40 -21.70 -28.04
CA VAL A 448 -34.69 -22.70 -27.21
C VAL A 448 -35.21 -22.74 -25.77
N LEU A 449 -35.57 -21.60 -25.19
CA LEU A 449 -36.12 -21.53 -23.83
C LEU A 449 -37.64 -21.80 -23.83
N PRO A 450 -38.19 -22.37 -22.75
CA PRO A 450 -39.63 -22.61 -22.65
C PRO A 450 -40.40 -21.28 -22.60
N GLU A 451 -41.39 -21.13 -23.48
CA GLU A 451 -42.26 -19.93 -23.53
C GLU A 451 -43.42 -20.03 -22.53
N HIS A 452 -43.94 -21.24 -22.33
CA HIS A 452 -45.10 -21.50 -21.49
C HIS A 452 -44.87 -22.76 -20.66
N GLY A 453 -45.39 -22.76 -19.44
CA GLY A 453 -45.36 -23.91 -18.55
C GLY A 453 -44.17 -23.91 -17.61
N CYS A 454 -43.79 -25.11 -17.17
CA CYS A 454 -42.77 -25.33 -16.16
C CYS A 454 -41.37 -24.89 -16.62
N LEU A 455 -40.66 -24.06 -15.84
CA LEU A 455 -39.28 -23.66 -16.15
C LEU A 455 -38.30 -24.81 -15.90
N LEU A 456 -38.07 -25.60 -16.95
CA LEU A 456 -37.16 -26.73 -16.99
C LEU A 456 -36.08 -26.50 -18.05
N VAL A 457 -34.82 -26.54 -17.62
CA VAL A 457 -33.67 -26.21 -18.46
C VAL A 457 -32.69 -27.39 -18.52
N SER A 458 -32.35 -27.81 -19.74
CA SER A 458 -31.44 -28.92 -20.02
C SER A 458 -30.81 -28.80 -21.40
N PRO A 459 -29.82 -29.63 -21.77
CA PRO A 459 -29.31 -29.68 -23.14
C PRO A 459 -30.39 -30.07 -24.17
N GLY A 460 -31.45 -30.76 -23.75
CA GLY A 460 -32.57 -31.15 -24.62
C GLY A 460 -33.32 -29.96 -25.22
N ASN A 461 -33.23 -28.78 -24.60
CA ASN A 461 -33.86 -27.56 -25.06
C ASN A 461 -33.39 -27.13 -26.47
N TYR A 462 -32.16 -27.46 -26.88
CA TYR A 462 -31.69 -27.20 -28.26
C TYR A 462 -32.55 -27.90 -29.32
N TRP A 463 -33.18 -29.02 -28.96
CA TRP A 463 -34.09 -29.80 -29.80
C TRP A 463 -35.52 -29.77 -29.25
N GLN A 464 -35.90 -28.69 -28.56
CA GLN A 464 -37.25 -28.48 -28.01
C GLN A 464 -37.75 -29.62 -27.11
N ASN A 465 -36.82 -30.34 -26.46
CA ASN A 465 -37.09 -31.54 -25.68
C ASN A 465 -37.78 -32.68 -26.47
N GLN A 466 -37.67 -32.69 -27.81
CA GLN A 466 -38.17 -33.74 -28.68
C GLN A 466 -37.02 -34.66 -29.13
N ARG A 467 -37.16 -35.97 -28.85
CA ARG A 467 -36.16 -36.98 -29.22
C ARG A 467 -36.00 -37.11 -30.75
N GLU A 468 -37.08 -36.95 -31.51
CA GLU A 468 -37.08 -37.08 -32.98
C GLU A 468 -36.18 -36.02 -33.66
N LEU A 469 -36.24 -34.77 -33.18
CA LEU A 469 -35.39 -33.68 -33.68
C LEU A 469 -33.92 -33.90 -33.35
N PHE A 470 -33.62 -34.51 -32.20
CA PHE A 470 -32.25 -34.89 -31.83
C PHE A 470 -31.72 -36.04 -32.67
N ASP A 471 -32.53 -37.08 -32.89
CA ASP A 471 -32.12 -38.27 -33.64
C ASP A 471 -31.91 -37.96 -35.13
N SER A 472 -32.68 -37.00 -35.67
CA SER A 472 -32.56 -36.53 -37.06
C SER A 472 -31.45 -35.49 -37.30
N ASP A 473 -30.82 -34.94 -36.24
CA ASP A 473 -29.77 -33.92 -36.37
C ASP A 473 -28.43 -34.53 -36.86
N PRO A 474 -27.91 -34.11 -38.03
CA PRO A 474 -26.65 -34.62 -38.58
C PRO A 474 -25.40 -34.10 -37.85
N ASP A 475 -25.46 -32.94 -37.19
CA ASP A 475 -24.31 -32.30 -36.54
C ASP A 475 -24.72 -31.55 -35.27
N LEU A 476 -24.80 -32.32 -34.18
CA LEU A 476 -25.16 -31.82 -32.83
C LEU A 476 -24.25 -30.69 -32.35
N LEU A 477 -22.96 -30.72 -32.72
CA LEU A 477 -22.01 -29.70 -32.29
C LEU A 477 -22.33 -28.38 -32.97
N LYS A 478 -22.63 -28.40 -34.27
CA LYS A 478 -23.03 -27.20 -35.00
C LYS A 478 -24.29 -26.58 -34.40
N THR A 479 -25.29 -27.38 -34.03
CA THR A 479 -26.53 -26.91 -33.39
C THR A 479 -26.26 -26.22 -32.04
N VAL A 480 -25.39 -26.80 -31.21
CA VAL A 480 -24.98 -26.20 -29.92
C VAL A 480 -24.19 -24.91 -30.12
N HIS A 481 -23.25 -24.86 -31.08
CA HIS A 481 -22.42 -23.67 -31.31
C HIS A 481 -23.13 -22.56 -32.12
N GLN A 482 -24.23 -22.86 -32.82
CA GLN A 482 -24.99 -21.89 -33.61
C GLN A 482 -25.52 -20.72 -32.77
N HIS A 483 -25.82 -21.00 -31.50
CA HIS A 483 -26.39 -20.03 -30.57
C HIS A 483 -25.33 -19.37 -29.67
N GLU A 484 -24.04 -19.68 -29.86
CA GLU A 484 -22.95 -19.02 -29.13
C GLU A 484 -22.61 -17.66 -29.76
N PRO A 485 -22.52 -16.57 -28.97
CA PRO A 485 -22.15 -15.27 -29.50
C PRO A 485 -20.69 -15.26 -29.95
N LYS A 486 -20.41 -14.73 -31.15
CA LYS A 486 -19.05 -14.56 -31.68
C LYS A 486 -18.37 -13.36 -31.00
N GLY A 487 -17.68 -13.54 -29.88
CA GLY A 487 -17.01 -12.44 -29.16
C GLY A 487 -16.15 -12.87 -27.95
N LEU A 488 -15.47 -11.92 -27.32
CA LEU A 488 -14.64 -12.13 -26.12
C LEU A 488 -15.56 -12.16 -24.88
N HIS A 489 -15.61 -13.29 -24.18
CA HIS A 489 -16.65 -13.60 -23.19
C HIS A 489 -16.24 -13.23 -21.75
N THR A 490 -17.13 -12.53 -21.04
CA THR A 490 -17.03 -12.22 -19.60
C THR A 490 -18.28 -12.66 -18.79
N SER A 491 -19.24 -13.38 -19.38
CA SER A 491 -20.48 -13.82 -18.72
C SER A 491 -20.96 -15.22 -19.17
N ALA A 492 -21.86 -15.84 -18.39
CA ALA A 492 -22.43 -17.16 -18.63
C ALA A 492 -23.13 -17.23 -20.00
N THR A 493 -22.77 -18.22 -20.81
CA THR A 493 -23.33 -18.42 -22.15
C THR A 493 -24.63 -19.23 -22.11
N LEU A 494 -25.42 -19.20 -23.20
CA LEU A 494 -26.60 -20.08 -23.33
C LEU A 494 -26.22 -21.55 -23.16
N ARG A 495 -25.05 -21.95 -23.65
CA ARG A 495 -24.50 -23.28 -23.44
C ARG A 495 -24.28 -23.57 -21.96
N ASP A 496 -23.69 -22.65 -21.21
CA ASP A 496 -23.49 -22.80 -19.76
C ASP A 496 -24.83 -22.92 -19.02
N LEU A 497 -25.84 -22.16 -19.44
CA LEU A 497 -27.19 -22.20 -18.87
C LEU A 497 -27.87 -23.55 -19.15
N LEU A 498 -27.90 -24.00 -20.41
CA LEU A 498 -28.60 -25.22 -20.81
C LEU A 498 -27.91 -26.49 -20.32
N PHE A 499 -26.57 -26.51 -20.29
CA PHE A 499 -25.83 -27.63 -19.70
C PHE A 499 -25.76 -27.54 -18.16
N GLY A 500 -25.99 -26.36 -17.58
CA GLY A 500 -25.84 -26.02 -16.16
C GLY A 500 -24.47 -26.37 -15.57
N VAL A 501 -23.45 -26.49 -16.44
CA VAL A 501 -22.03 -26.56 -16.08
C VAL A 501 -21.24 -25.74 -17.11
N PRO A 502 -20.09 -25.14 -16.72
CA PRO A 502 -19.29 -24.36 -17.66
C PRO A 502 -18.91 -25.18 -18.90
N GLY A 503 -18.93 -24.57 -20.08
CA GLY A 503 -18.72 -25.22 -21.38
C GLY A 503 -17.44 -26.07 -21.43
N LYS A 504 -16.36 -25.59 -20.78
CA LYS A 504 -15.08 -26.32 -20.64
C LYS A 504 -15.22 -27.66 -19.91
N HIS A 505 -16.19 -27.80 -19.01
CA HIS A 505 -16.42 -28.99 -18.19
C HIS A 505 -17.48 -29.94 -18.77
N THR A 506 -18.24 -29.50 -19.78
CA THR A 506 -19.28 -30.33 -20.43
C THR A 506 -18.72 -31.58 -21.11
N GLY A 507 -17.48 -31.54 -21.59
CA GLY A 507 -16.87 -32.60 -22.40
C GLY A 507 -17.37 -32.64 -23.85
N VAL A 508 -18.30 -31.76 -24.24
CA VAL A 508 -18.85 -31.65 -25.60
C VAL A 508 -17.92 -30.80 -26.47
N SER A 509 -16.81 -31.39 -26.91
CA SER A 509 -15.85 -30.76 -27.83
C SER A 509 -15.11 -31.81 -28.62
N LEU A 510 -14.86 -31.54 -29.90
CA LEU A 510 -14.06 -32.40 -30.80
C LEU A 510 -12.64 -32.62 -30.28
N TYR A 511 -12.12 -31.70 -29.46
CA TYR A 511 -10.75 -31.74 -28.93
C TYR A 511 -10.68 -32.34 -27.51
N SER A 512 -11.81 -32.73 -26.91
CA SER A 512 -11.81 -33.32 -25.58
C SER A 512 -11.23 -34.74 -25.62
N ARG A 513 -10.14 -34.98 -24.89
CA ARG A 513 -9.60 -36.33 -24.65
C ARG A 513 -10.44 -37.15 -23.68
N LYS A 514 -11.35 -36.50 -22.94
CA LYS A 514 -12.23 -37.15 -21.97
C LYS A 514 -13.50 -37.63 -22.66
N LYS A 515 -13.70 -38.95 -22.70
CA LYS A 515 -14.92 -39.61 -23.23
C LYS A 515 -16.08 -39.59 -22.23
N VAL A 516 -16.27 -38.46 -21.56
CA VAL A 516 -17.28 -38.27 -20.52
C VAL A 516 -18.00 -36.97 -20.80
N VAL A 517 -19.32 -37.05 -20.94
CA VAL A 517 -20.19 -35.88 -21.06
C VAL A 517 -20.79 -35.59 -19.69
N THR A 518 -20.70 -34.33 -19.28
CA THR A 518 -21.30 -33.83 -18.04
C THR A 518 -22.31 -32.76 -18.37
N TYR A 519 -23.53 -32.91 -17.85
CA TYR A 519 -24.60 -31.93 -17.96
C TYR A 519 -25.50 -32.00 -16.73
N THR A 520 -26.40 -31.03 -16.60
CA THR A 520 -27.42 -31.01 -15.57
C THR A 520 -28.80 -30.89 -16.19
N ILE A 521 -29.80 -31.39 -15.46
CA ILE A 521 -31.21 -31.03 -15.68
C ILE A 521 -31.58 -30.08 -14.54
N THR A 522 -31.87 -28.84 -14.87
CA THR A 522 -32.15 -27.77 -13.91
C THR A 522 -33.65 -27.54 -13.84
N MET A 523 -34.23 -27.82 -12.68
CA MET A 523 -35.63 -27.57 -12.34
C MET A 523 -35.72 -26.30 -11.51
N VAL A 524 -36.52 -25.33 -11.95
CA VAL A 524 -36.80 -24.11 -11.19
C VAL A 524 -38.17 -24.22 -10.54
N LEU A 525 -38.20 -24.19 -9.21
CA LEU A 525 -39.38 -24.39 -8.39
C LEU A 525 -39.85 -23.09 -7.74
N GLY A 526 -41.17 -22.87 -7.73
CA GLY A 526 -41.78 -21.76 -6.99
C GLY A 526 -41.94 -22.07 -5.50
N SER A 527 -42.10 -23.35 -5.17
CA SER A 527 -42.24 -23.84 -3.79
C SER A 527 -41.32 -25.02 -3.52
N TYR A 528 -40.68 -25.02 -2.34
CA TYR A 528 -39.81 -26.11 -1.92
C TYR A 528 -40.57 -27.20 -1.17
N ASP A 529 -40.51 -28.43 -1.68
CA ASP A 529 -41.13 -29.60 -1.07
C ASP A 529 -40.13 -30.76 -0.92
N THR A 530 -39.78 -31.04 0.33
CA THR A 530 -38.82 -32.09 0.69
C THR A 530 -39.33 -33.49 0.36
N ARG A 531 -40.64 -33.74 0.43
CA ARG A 531 -41.23 -35.08 0.22
C ARG A 531 -41.23 -35.45 -1.26
N PHE A 532 -41.66 -34.53 -2.11
CA PHE A 532 -41.61 -34.70 -3.55
C PHE A 532 -40.16 -34.90 -4.05
N LEU A 533 -39.23 -34.03 -3.62
CA LEU A 533 -37.83 -34.11 -4.05
C LEU A 533 -37.12 -35.38 -3.57
N SER A 534 -37.40 -35.83 -2.34
CA SER A 534 -36.85 -37.09 -1.82
C SER A 534 -37.42 -38.31 -2.55
N SER A 535 -38.70 -38.31 -2.91
CA SER A 535 -39.34 -39.36 -3.71
C SER A 535 -38.78 -39.42 -5.14
N LEU A 536 -38.65 -38.26 -5.80
CA LEU A 536 -38.05 -38.16 -7.13
C LEU A 536 -36.62 -38.69 -7.13
N ARG A 537 -35.84 -38.29 -6.12
CA ARG A 537 -34.46 -38.76 -5.93
C ARG A 537 -34.38 -40.27 -5.74
N ALA A 538 -35.28 -40.87 -4.95
CA ALA A 538 -35.33 -42.32 -4.77
C ALA A 538 -35.62 -43.03 -6.09
N ARG A 539 -36.58 -42.53 -6.89
CA ARG A 539 -36.92 -43.08 -8.21
C ARG A 539 -35.76 -42.98 -9.18
N LEU A 540 -35.09 -41.83 -9.27
CA LEU A 540 -33.92 -41.66 -10.15
C LEU A 540 -32.76 -42.57 -9.76
N ARG A 541 -32.52 -42.78 -8.47
CA ARG A 541 -31.50 -43.72 -7.97
C ARG A 541 -31.83 -45.17 -8.28
N GLN A 542 -33.12 -45.54 -8.25
CA GLN A 542 -33.57 -46.88 -8.62
C GLN A 542 -33.37 -47.15 -10.12
N LEU A 543 -33.69 -46.18 -10.98
CA LEU A 543 -33.56 -46.32 -12.42
C LEU A 543 -32.11 -46.22 -12.92
N HIS A 544 -31.27 -45.47 -12.21
CA HIS A 544 -29.87 -45.21 -12.57
C HIS A 544 -28.93 -45.43 -11.37
N PRO A 545 -28.67 -46.69 -10.98
CA PRO A 545 -27.75 -46.98 -9.90
C PRO A 545 -26.32 -46.57 -10.29
N SER A 546 -25.74 -45.63 -9.55
CA SER A 546 -24.36 -45.17 -9.77
C SER A 546 -23.54 -45.21 -8.47
N VAL A 547 -22.26 -45.57 -8.60
CA VAL A 547 -21.34 -45.85 -7.47
C VAL A 547 -20.91 -44.57 -6.72
N ASN A 548 -21.08 -43.38 -7.33
CA ASN A 548 -20.52 -42.10 -6.87
C ASN A 548 -21.57 -41.00 -6.60
N CYS A 549 -22.77 -41.38 -6.18
CA CYS A 549 -23.93 -40.49 -6.06
C CYS A 549 -23.98 -39.57 -4.81
N SER A 550 -22.88 -39.38 -4.06
CA SER A 550 -22.93 -38.84 -2.67
C SER A 550 -22.44 -37.40 -2.46
N LEU A 551 -22.17 -36.61 -3.49
CA LEU A 551 -21.22 -35.50 -3.35
C LEU A 551 -21.72 -34.17 -2.73
N ARG A 552 -23.03 -33.90 -2.54
CA ARG A 552 -23.50 -32.59 -2.00
C ARG A 552 -24.84 -32.65 -1.23
N ASP A 553 -25.09 -33.71 -0.49
CA ASP A 553 -26.47 -34.08 -0.12
C ASP A 553 -27.14 -33.33 1.04
N ASP A 554 -26.38 -32.59 1.86
CA ASP A 554 -26.90 -32.05 3.12
C ASP A 554 -26.96 -30.52 3.19
N HIS A 555 -26.57 -29.80 2.13
CA HIS A 555 -26.44 -28.34 2.16
C HIS A 555 -27.26 -27.64 1.07
N MET A 556 -27.97 -26.58 1.46
CA MET A 556 -28.67 -25.63 0.58
C MET A 556 -27.89 -24.33 0.53
N VAL A 557 -27.56 -23.88 -0.68
CA VAL A 557 -26.86 -22.61 -0.93
C VAL A 557 -27.89 -21.56 -1.30
N HIS A 558 -27.94 -20.49 -0.52
CA HIS A 558 -28.75 -19.31 -0.75
C HIS A 558 -27.93 -18.30 -1.53
N VAL A 559 -28.46 -17.84 -2.65
CA VAL A 559 -27.79 -16.91 -3.55
C VAL A 559 -28.56 -15.61 -3.58
N HIS A 560 -27.92 -14.53 -3.13
CA HIS A 560 -28.49 -13.20 -3.17
C HIS A 560 -27.81 -12.37 -4.26
N PHE A 561 -28.60 -11.88 -5.21
CA PHE A 561 -28.17 -10.89 -6.17
C PHE A 561 -28.51 -9.52 -5.60
N LYS A 562 -27.48 -8.80 -5.15
CA LYS A 562 -27.63 -7.42 -4.69
C LYS A 562 -28.05 -6.57 -5.90
N GLU A 563 -29.21 -5.92 -5.79
CA GLU A 563 -29.79 -5.11 -6.87
C GLU A 563 -28.89 -3.91 -7.22
N GLU A 564 -29.15 -3.32 -8.40
CA GLU A 564 -28.39 -2.25 -9.06
C GLU A 564 -27.75 -1.25 -8.08
N ILE A 565 -26.48 -0.88 -8.36
CA ILE A 565 -25.72 0.10 -7.57
C ILE A 565 -26.58 1.33 -7.31
N GLY A 566 -27.07 1.47 -6.08
CA GLY A 566 -27.73 2.68 -5.64
C GLY A 566 -26.72 3.83 -5.71
N VAL A 567 -27.17 5.01 -6.12
CA VAL A 567 -26.33 6.24 -6.13
C VAL A 567 -25.61 6.46 -4.79
N ALA A 568 -26.19 5.95 -3.69
CA ALA A 568 -25.61 5.96 -2.35
C ALA A 568 -24.25 5.24 -2.23
N GLU A 569 -24.03 4.14 -2.97
CA GLU A 569 -22.75 3.40 -2.92
C GLU A 569 -21.62 4.10 -3.69
N LEU A 570 -21.98 5.04 -4.59
CA LEU A 570 -21.03 5.87 -5.31
C LEU A 570 -20.57 7.09 -4.47
N ILE A 571 -21.33 7.47 -3.43
CA ILE A 571 -21.05 8.64 -2.59
C ILE A 571 -19.65 8.58 -1.95
N PRO A 572 -19.21 7.46 -1.33
CA PRO A 572 -17.87 7.39 -0.74
C PRO A 572 -16.77 7.58 -1.78
N LEU A 573 -16.91 6.98 -2.97
CA LEU A 573 -15.94 7.10 -4.05
C LEU A 573 -15.83 8.54 -4.55
N VAL A 574 -16.96 9.21 -4.82
CA VAL A 574 -17.00 10.62 -5.22
C VAL A 574 -16.39 11.51 -4.13
N THR A 575 -16.71 11.22 -2.86
CA THR A 575 -16.18 11.95 -1.71
C THR A 575 -14.65 11.82 -1.63
N THR A 576 -14.10 10.62 -1.82
CA THR A 576 -12.64 10.41 -1.85
C THR A 576 -11.99 11.21 -2.97
N TYR A 577 -12.58 11.28 -4.17
CA TYR A 577 -12.04 12.10 -5.26
C TYR A 577 -12.11 13.61 -4.97
N ILE A 578 -13.16 14.08 -4.30
CA ILE A 578 -13.25 15.48 -3.87
C ILE A 578 -12.17 15.79 -2.83
N ILE A 579 -11.98 14.92 -1.85
CA ILE A 579 -10.92 15.07 -0.82
C ILE A 579 -9.54 15.05 -1.48
N LEU A 580 -9.30 14.13 -2.43
CA LEU A 580 -8.07 14.03 -3.20
C LEU A 580 -7.79 15.33 -3.96
N PHE A 581 -8.78 15.87 -4.67
CA PHE A 581 -8.66 17.14 -5.38
C PHE A 581 -8.33 18.29 -4.43
N ALA A 582 -9.04 18.40 -3.31
CA ALA A 582 -8.78 19.42 -2.31
C ALA A 582 -7.36 19.30 -1.74
N TYR A 583 -6.92 18.09 -1.39
CA TYR A 583 -5.59 17.82 -0.87
C TYR A 583 -4.49 18.23 -1.87
N ILE A 584 -4.59 17.82 -3.13
CA ILE A 584 -3.60 18.19 -4.16
C ILE A 584 -3.63 19.69 -4.42
N TYR A 585 -4.82 20.32 -4.44
CA TYR A 585 -4.96 21.76 -4.59
C TYR A 585 -4.27 22.53 -3.45
N PHE A 586 -4.50 22.15 -2.19
CA PHE A 586 -3.83 22.78 -1.04
C PHE A 586 -2.33 22.50 -1.01
N SER A 587 -1.91 21.27 -1.34
CA SER A 587 -0.49 20.89 -1.43
C SER A 587 0.26 21.69 -2.50
N THR A 588 -0.36 21.91 -3.66
CA THR A 588 0.21 22.73 -4.75
C THR A 588 0.10 24.23 -4.49
N ARG A 589 -0.81 24.68 -3.61
CA ARG A 589 -0.93 26.10 -3.22
C ARG A 589 0.32 26.61 -2.49
N LYS A 590 0.99 25.75 -1.71
CA LYS A 590 2.26 26.04 -1.01
C LYS A 590 3.45 26.29 -1.97
N ILE A 591 3.25 26.15 -3.29
CA ILE A 591 4.30 26.26 -4.30
C ILE A 591 4.07 27.54 -5.13
N ASP A 592 4.96 28.52 -5.00
CA ASP A 592 4.82 29.83 -5.67
C ASP A 592 5.32 29.88 -7.12
N MET A 593 5.72 28.73 -7.68
CA MET A 593 6.39 28.63 -8.98
C MET A 593 5.49 28.31 -10.18
N VAL A 594 4.15 28.40 -10.05
CA VAL A 594 3.21 28.01 -11.12
C VAL A 594 2.15 29.08 -11.40
N LYS A 595 2.02 29.49 -12.67
CA LYS A 595 1.04 30.50 -13.14
C LYS A 595 -0.42 30.06 -12.98
N SER A 596 -0.71 28.76 -13.09
CA SER A 596 -2.06 28.18 -12.92
C SER A 596 -2.04 27.01 -11.93
N LYS A 597 -2.25 27.32 -10.64
CA LYS A 597 -2.32 26.34 -9.54
C LYS A 597 -3.48 25.33 -9.73
N TRP A 598 -4.61 25.82 -10.29
CA TRP A 598 -5.77 25.00 -10.63
C TRP A 598 -5.50 23.97 -11.75
N GLY A 599 -4.72 24.35 -12.77
CA GLY A 599 -4.39 23.46 -13.89
C GLY A 599 -3.55 22.26 -13.46
N LEU A 600 -2.59 22.46 -12.55
CA LEU A 600 -1.76 21.39 -12.00
C LEU A 600 -2.58 20.37 -11.19
N ALA A 601 -3.43 20.87 -10.28
CA ALA A 601 -4.27 20.01 -9.44
C ALA A 601 -5.30 19.21 -10.28
N LEU A 602 -5.93 19.88 -11.25
CA LEU A 602 -6.87 19.22 -12.16
C LEU A 602 -6.18 18.12 -12.98
N ALA A 603 -4.99 18.39 -13.51
CA ALA A 603 -4.24 17.42 -14.29
C ALA A 603 -3.83 16.19 -13.49
N ALA A 604 -3.38 16.39 -12.25
CA ALA A 604 -3.06 15.31 -11.34
C ALA A 604 -4.28 14.40 -11.10
N VAL A 605 -5.44 14.99 -10.80
CA VAL A 605 -6.69 14.23 -10.59
C VAL A 605 -7.15 13.52 -11.87
N VAL A 606 -7.08 14.17 -13.02
CA VAL A 606 -7.39 13.55 -14.32
C VAL A 606 -6.47 12.38 -14.61
N THR A 607 -5.19 12.47 -14.23
CA THR A 607 -4.22 11.37 -14.40
C THR A 607 -4.60 10.16 -13.55
N VAL A 608 -4.91 10.38 -12.27
CA VAL A 608 -5.32 9.32 -11.32
C VAL A 608 -6.68 8.71 -11.74
N LEU A 609 -7.62 9.52 -12.22
CA LEU A 609 -8.90 9.02 -12.74
C LEU A 609 -8.69 8.20 -14.02
N SER A 610 -7.84 8.69 -14.93
CA SER A 610 -7.52 7.98 -16.18
C SER A 610 -6.77 6.67 -15.91
N SER A 611 -5.91 6.61 -14.89
CA SER A 611 -5.24 5.37 -14.49
C SER A 611 -6.23 4.35 -13.96
N LEU A 612 -7.17 4.77 -13.11
CA LEU A 612 -8.26 3.88 -12.67
C LEU A 612 -9.05 3.33 -13.85
N LEU A 613 -9.56 4.20 -14.74
CA LEU A 613 -10.37 3.78 -15.89
C LEU A 613 -9.57 2.86 -16.83
N MET A 614 -8.32 3.19 -17.11
CA MET A 614 -7.43 2.38 -17.94
C MET A 614 -7.18 1.01 -17.30
N SER A 615 -6.97 0.94 -15.98
CA SER A 615 -6.77 -0.32 -15.27
C SER A 615 -8.02 -1.19 -15.26
N VAL A 616 -9.20 -0.63 -14.96
CA VAL A 616 -10.46 -1.39 -15.04
C VAL A 616 -10.68 -1.89 -16.48
N GLY A 617 -10.44 -1.03 -17.47
CA GLY A 617 -10.52 -1.39 -18.89
C GLY A 617 -9.59 -2.54 -19.28
N LEU A 618 -8.32 -2.51 -18.86
CA LEU A 618 -7.37 -3.59 -19.09
C LEU A 618 -7.76 -4.88 -18.36
N CYS A 619 -8.19 -4.79 -17.10
CA CYS A 619 -8.69 -5.95 -16.36
C CYS A 619 -9.85 -6.62 -17.11
N THR A 620 -10.79 -5.83 -17.64
CA THR A 620 -11.92 -6.36 -18.41
C THR A 620 -11.49 -6.95 -19.76
N LEU A 621 -10.48 -6.37 -20.42
CA LEU A 621 -9.90 -6.90 -21.65
C LEU A 621 -9.24 -8.28 -21.44
N PHE A 622 -8.58 -8.48 -20.30
CA PHE A 622 -7.98 -9.76 -19.91
C PHE A 622 -8.98 -10.75 -19.29
N GLY A 623 -10.26 -10.37 -19.18
CA GLY A 623 -11.31 -11.23 -18.61
C GLY A 623 -11.21 -11.39 -17.08
N LEU A 624 -10.56 -10.46 -16.40
CA LEU A 624 -10.49 -10.40 -14.94
C LEU A 624 -11.72 -9.64 -14.44
N THR A 625 -12.75 -10.36 -14.02
CA THR A 625 -13.96 -9.78 -13.44
C THR A 625 -13.71 -9.42 -11.98
N PRO A 626 -13.86 -8.16 -11.56
CA PRO A 626 -13.76 -7.78 -10.15
C PRO A 626 -14.81 -8.53 -9.33
N THR A 627 -14.41 -9.43 -8.44
CA THR A 627 -15.33 -9.96 -7.41
C THR A 627 -15.71 -8.86 -6.41
N LEU A 628 -16.87 -9.00 -5.74
CA LEU A 628 -17.41 -7.97 -4.82
C LEU A 628 -16.37 -7.39 -3.86
N ASN A 629 -15.58 -8.25 -3.22
CA ASN A 629 -14.66 -7.82 -2.18
C ASN A 629 -13.42 -7.08 -2.74
N GLY A 630 -12.95 -7.46 -3.93
CA GLY A 630 -11.81 -6.80 -4.58
C GLY A 630 -12.22 -5.52 -5.32
N GLY A 631 -13.40 -5.53 -5.94
CA GLY A 631 -13.91 -4.43 -6.76
C GLY A 631 -14.22 -3.15 -5.97
N GLU A 632 -14.67 -3.27 -4.72
CA GLU A 632 -14.95 -2.11 -3.87
C GLU A 632 -13.68 -1.41 -3.39
N ILE A 633 -12.63 -2.17 -3.04
CA ILE A 633 -11.37 -1.62 -2.48
C ILE A 633 -10.44 -1.11 -3.60
N PHE A 634 -10.51 -1.73 -4.78
CA PHE A 634 -9.59 -1.47 -5.89
C PHE A 634 -9.47 0.01 -6.29
N PRO A 635 -10.56 0.79 -6.44
CA PRO A 635 -10.46 2.22 -6.77
C PRO A 635 -9.66 3.02 -5.76
N TYR A 636 -9.82 2.74 -4.46
CA TYR A 636 -9.11 3.43 -3.40
C TYR A 636 -7.62 3.10 -3.40
N LEU A 637 -7.26 1.85 -3.67
CA LEU A 637 -5.86 1.43 -3.78
C LEU A 637 -5.14 2.18 -4.91
N VAL A 638 -5.74 2.22 -6.10
CA VAL A 638 -5.17 2.92 -7.26
C VAL A 638 -5.03 4.42 -6.99
N VAL A 639 -5.99 5.03 -6.30
CA VAL A 639 -5.92 6.44 -5.90
C VAL A 639 -4.75 6.71 -4.94
N VAL A 640 -4.54 5.86 -3.94
CA VAL A 640 -3.45 6.03 -2.96
C VAL A 640 -2.08 5.91 -3.63
N ILE A 641 -1.88 4.87 -4.45
CA ILE A 641 -0.63 4.65 -5.20
C ILE A 641 -0.38 5.83 -6.16
N GLY A 642 -1.41 6.22 -6.91
CA GLY A 642 -1.32 7.34 -7.87
C GLY A 642 -1.00 8.67 -7.18
N LEU A 643 -1.60 8.94 -6.02
CA LEU A 643 -1.35 10.16 -5.26
C LEU A 643 0.10 10.25 -4.77
N GLU A 644 0.64 9.18 -4.16
CA GLU A 644 2.00 9.16 -3.63
C GLU A 644 3.02 9.49 -4.73
N ASN A 645 2.91 8.82 -5.87
CA ASN A 645 3.79 9.00 -7.00
C ASN A 645 3.69 10.43 -7.61
N VAL A 646 2.47 10.97 -7.74
CA VAL A 646 2.23 12.35 -8.22
C VAL A 646 2.87 13.38 -7.30
N LEU A 647 2.77 13.22 -5.98
CA LEU A 647 3.33 14.15 -5.00
C LEU A 647 4.86 14.17 -5.04
N VAL A 648 5.49 12.98 -5.09
CA VAL A 648 6.94 12.84 -5.18
C VAL A 648 7.47 13.52 -6.45
N LEU A 649 6.83 13.28 -7.60
CA LEU A 649 7.18 13.91 -8.88
C LEU A 649 7.02 15.43 -8.83
N THR A 650 5.89 15.92 -8.30
CA THR A 650 5.61 17.37 -8.22
C THR A 650 6.63 18.08 -7.34
N LYS A 651 6.95 17.53 -6.16
CA LYS A 651 7.97 18.07 -5.26
C LYS A 651 9.34 18.15 -5.94
N SER A 652 9.70 17.13 -6.72
CA SER A 652 10.98 17.09 -7.43
C SER A 652 11.10 18.15 -8.52
N VAL A 653 10.09 18.28 -9.38
CA VAL A 653 10.11 19.28 -10.45
C VAL A 653 10.15 20.69 -9.87
N VAL A 654 9.41 20.93 -8.79
CA VAL A 654 9.34 22.24 -8.12
C VAL A 654 10.65 22.62 -7.43
N SER A 655 11.37 21.65 -6.87
CA SER A 655 12.67 21.90 -6.22
C SER A 655 13.84 22.12 -7.20
N THR A 656 13.63 22.01 -8.51
CA THR A 656 14.66 22.35 -9.51
C THR A 656 14.80 23.87 -9.71
N PRO A 657 16.03 24.40 -9.86
CA PRO A 657 16.28 25.84 -9.95
C PRO A 657 15.54 26.50 -11.12
N VAL A 658 15.07 27.72 -10.90
CA VAL A 658 14.17 28.46 -11.81
C VAL A 658 14.87 28.95 -13.09
N ASP A 659 16.20 29.07 -13.05
CA ASP A 659 17.02 29.63 -14.13
C ASP A 659 17.14 28.74 -15.39
N LEU A 660 16.69 27.49 -15.32
CA LEU A 660 16.69 26.57 -16.48
C LEU A 660 15.38 26.68 -17.28
N GLU A 661 15.46 26.43 -18.60
CA GLU A 661 14.26 26.26 -19.42
C GLU A 661 13.34 25.16 -18.86
N VAL A 662 12.02 25.39 -18.92
CA VAL A 662 10.98 24.49 -18.40
C VAL A 662 11.20 23.03 -18.82
N LYS A 663 11.62 22.81 -20.08
CA LYS A 663 11.89 21.48 -20.63
C LYS A 663 13.03 20.76 -19.90
N LEU A 664 14.10 21.49 -19.59
CA LEU A 664 15.28 20.97 -18.93
C LEU A 664 15.01 20.74 -17.44
N ARG A 665 14.20 21.61 -16.81
CA ARG A 665 13.76 21.48 -15.42
C ARG A 665 12.95 20.21 -15.19
N ILE A 666 12.00 19.93 -16.10
CA ILE A 666 11.19 18.71 -16.06
C ILE A 666 12.06 17.46 -16.22
N ALA A 667 12.98 17.45 -17.20
CA ALA A 667 13.89 16.33 -17.43
C ALA A 667 14.83 16.09 -16.23
N GLN A 668 15.34 17.16 -15.63
CA GLN A 668 16.27 17.09 -14.52
C GLN A 668 15.60 16.68 -13.21
N GLY A 669 14.42 17.22 -12.89
CA GLY A 669 13.62 16.80 -11.74
C GLY A 669 13.28 15.31 -11.81
N LEU A 670 12.80 14.84 -12.97
CA LEU A 670 12.51 13.42 -13.19
C LEU A 670 13.76 12.54 -13.01
N SER A 671 14.93 12.98 -13.51
CA SER A 671 16.17 12.21 -13.38
C SER A 671 16.64 12.09 -11.92
N ASN A 672 16.40 13.10 -11.09
CA ASN A 672 16.83 13.12 -9.69
C ASN A 672 16.04 12.11 -8.85
N GLU A 673 14.71 12.02 -9.04
CA GLU A 673 13.85 11.09 -8.29
C GLU A 673 13.67 9.72 -8.95
N SER A 674 14.13 9.54 -10.19
CA SER A 674 13.98 8.30 -10.96
C SER A 674 14.41 7.03 -10.21
N TRP A 675 15.48 7.11 -9.42
CA TRP A 675 15.95 5.99 -8.60
C TRP A 675 15.01 5.69 -7.42
N SER A 676 14.41 6.72 -6.83
CA SER A 676 13.45 6.58 -5.73
C SER A 676 12.17 5.92 -6.24
N ILE A 677 11.61 6.45 -7.35
CA ILE A 677 10.39 5.93 -7.99
C ILE A 677 10.56 4.48 -8.43
N MET A 678 11.68 4.16 -9.11
CA MET A 678 11.94 2.79 -9.55
C MET A 678 12.10 1.82 -8.38
N LYS A 679 12.71 2.27 -7.28
CA LYS A 679 12.82 1.46 -6.07
C LYS A 679 11.45 1.22 -5.44
N ASN A 680 10.61 2.26 -5.36
CA ASN A 680 9.27 2.14 -4.77
C ASN A 680 8.39 1.17 -5.59
N MET A 681 8.37 1.34 -6.91
CA MET A 681 7.67 0.44 -7.83
C MET A 681 8.16 -1.00 -7.69
N ALA A 682 9.48 -1.21 -7.59
CA ALA A 682 10.05 -2.55 -7.41
C ALA A 682 9.68 -3.17 -6.04
N THR A 683 9.60 -2.36 -4.98
CA THR A 683 9.17 -2.84 -3.67
C THR A 683 7.69 -3.19 -3.64
N GLU A 684 6.82 -2.34 -4.21
CA GLU A 684 5.39 -2.60 -4.32
C GLU A 684 5.11 -3.85 -5.15
N LEU A 685 5.79 -4.00 -6.31
CA LEU A 685 5.67 -5.19 -7.14
C LEU A 685 6.12 -6.47 -6.39
N CYS A 686 7.20 -6.39 -5.62
CA CYS A 686 7.65 -7.52 -4.77
C CYS A 686 6.62 -7.87 -3.70
N ILE A 687 6.02 -6.88 -3.02
CA ILE A 687 4.99 -7.12 -2.01
C ILE A 687 3.76 -7.80 -2.64
N ILE A 688 3.30 -7.28 -3.78
CA ILE A 688 2.17 -7.86 -4.52
C ILE A 688 2.49 -9.28 -5.00
N LEU A 689 3.72 -9.53 -5.45
CA LEU A 689 4.17 -10.86 -5.87
C LEU A 689 4.18 -11.85 -4.70
N ILE A 690 4.66 -11.44 -3.52
CA ILE A 690 4.61 -12.26 -2.30
C ILE A 690 3.14 -12.56 -1.95
N GLY A 691 2.25 -11.57 -2.04
CA GLY A 691 0.81 -11.75 -1.84
C GLY A 691 0.20 -12.78 -2.79
N TYR A 692 0.58 -12.76 -4.07
CA TYR A 692 0.13 -13.73 -5.07
C TYR A 692 0.58 -15.17 -4.76
N PHE A 693 1.74 -15.36 -4.14
CA PHE A 693 2.25 -16.68 -3.74
C PHE A 693 1.57 -17.26 -2.49
N THR A 694 0.68 -16.53 -1.82
CA THR A 694 -0.09 -17.06 -0.68
C THR A 694 -1.11 -18.14 -1.05
N LEU A 695 -1.39 -18.33 -2.35
CA LEU A 695 -2.32 -19.33 -2.90
C LEU A 695 -3.78 -19.22 -2.38
N VAL A 696 -4.12 -18.09 -1.75
CA VAL A 696 -5.50 -17.77 -1.36
C VAL A 696 -6.19 -17.09 -2.55
N PRO A 697 -7.24 -17.68 -3.15
CA PRO A 697 -7.84 -17.16 -4.39
C PRO A 697 -8.24 -15.69 -4.32
N ALA A 698 -8.83 -15.25 -3.21
CA ALA A 698 -9.23 -13.86 -3.01
C ALA A 698 -8.03 -12.88 -3.00
N ILE A 699 -6.91 -13.29 -2.40
CA ILE A 699 -5.68 -12.48 -2.37
C ILE A 699 -5.01 -12.48 -3.75
N GLN A 700 -4.98 -13.62 -4.44
CA GLN A 700 -4.40 -13.72 -5.77
C GLN A 700 -5.12 -12.83 -6.78
N GLU A 701 -6.44 -12.79 -6.72
CA GLU A 701 -7.27 -11.92 -7.55
C GLU A 701 -6.98 -10.43 -7.25
N PHE A 702 -6.96 -10.06 -5.97
CA PHE A 702 -6.60 -8.70 -5.55
C PHE A 702 -5.20 -8.29 -6.01
N CYS A 703 -4.20 -9.17 -5.86
CA CYS A 703 -2.84 -8.93 -6.31
C CYS A 703 -2.77 -8.72 -7.83
N LEU A 704 -3.52 -9.49 -8.60
CA LEU A 704 -3.55 -9.36 -10.05
C LEU A 704 -4.11 -8.00 -10.49
N PHE A 705 -5.18 -7.54 -9.83
CA PHE A 705 -5.71 -6.18 -10.06
C PHE A 705 -4.72 -5.10 -9.65
N ALA A 706 -4.06 -5.24 -8.49
CA ALA A 706 -3.07 -4.29 -8.01
C ALA A 706 -1.88 -4.15 -8.98
N VAL A 707 -1.41 -5.24 -9.60
CA VAL A 707 -0.36 -5.17 -10.64
C VAL A 707 -0.82 -4.34 -11.85
N VAL A 708 -2.03 -4.60 -12.36
CA VAL A 708 -2.57 -3.86 -13.52
C VAL A 708 -2.74 -2.38 -13.17
N GLY A 709 -3.24 -2.08 -11.97
CA GLY A 709 -3.34 -0.74 -11.39
C GLY A 709 -2.00 0.00 -11.40
N LEU A 710 -1.00 -0.59 -10.74
CA LEU A 710 0.34 -0.03 -10.59
C LEU A 710 1.04 0.20 -11.93
N VAL A 711 0.95 -0.76 -12.85
CA VAL A 711 1.58 -0.64 -14.18
C VAL A 711 0.90 0.45 -15.02
N SER A 712 -0.42 0.55 -14.96
CA SER A 712 -1.17 1.59 -15.69
C SER A 712 -0.89 2.99 -15.14
N ASP A 713 -0.83 3.12 -13.81
CA ASP A 713 -0.49 4.36 -13.11
C ASP A 713 0.93 4.82 -13.47
N PHE A 714 1.90 3.92 -13.38
CA PHE A 714 3.28 4.20 -13.79
C PHE A 714 3.38 4.62 -15.27
N PHE A 715 2.67 3.95 -16.18
CA PHE A 715 2.64 4.32 -17.60
C PHE A 715 2.12 5.74 -17.82
N LEU A 716 1.00 6.10 -17.18
CA LEU A 716 0.39 7.42 -17.33
C LEU A 716 1.22 8.52 -16.66
N GLN A 717 1.85 8.25 -15.52
CA GLN A 717 2.75 9.22 -14.88
C GLN A 717 3.97 9.55 -15.75
N MET A 718 4.54 8.55 -16.41
CA MET A 718 5.67 8.75 -17.33
C MET A 718 5.32 9.53 -18.59
N CYS A 719 4.03 9.63 -18.96
CA CYS A 719 3.61 10.24 -20.22
C CYS A 719 2.76 11.51 -20.06
N PHE A 720 1.87 11.58 -19.06
CA PHE A 720 0.80 12.59 -18.96
C PHE A 720 1.09 13.71 -17.94
N LEU A 721 1.76 13.39 -16.83
CA LEU A 721 2.02 14.36 -15.75
C LEU A 721 3.00 15.48 -16.14
N HIS A 722 3.75 15.28 -17.23
CA HIS A 722 4.84 16.13 -17.65
C HIS A 722 4.44 17.43 -18.37
N HIS A 723 3.16 17.65 -18.68
CA HIS A 723 2.78 18.74 -19.59
C HIS A 723 1.73 19.72 -19.07
N SER A 724 0.78 19.32 -18.22
CA SER A 724 -0.38 20.17 -17.96
C SER A 724 -0.20 21.46 -17.12
N PRO A 725 0.89 21.72 -16.36
CA PRO A 725 0.92 22.90 -15.47
C PRO A 725 1.84 24.05 -15.89
N PHE A 726 2.68 23.90 -16.93
CA PHE A 726 3.77 24.85 -17.20
C PHE A 726 3.60 25.73 -18.44
N HIS A 727 2.43 25.69 -19.10
CA HIS A 727 2.12 26.56 -20.23
C HIS A 727 1.25 27.75 -19.84
#